data_AF-A0AAN8L1C9-F1
#
_entry.id   AF-A0AAN8L1C9-F1
#
_cell.length_a   1.000
_cell.length_b   1.000
_cell.length_c   1.000
_cell.angle_alpha   90.00
_cell.angle_beta   90.00
_cell.angle_gamma   90.00
#
_symmetry.space_group_name_H-M   'P 1'
#
loop_
_entity.id
_entity.type
_entity.pdbx_description
1 polymer ?
#
loop_
_entity_poly.entity_id
_entity_poly.type
_entity_poly.pdbx_seq_one_letter_code
_entity_poly.pdbx_strand_id
1 'polypeptide(L)'
;MPKTFKAPPKTPSESSQVPRLLQACGRTEDAVSVLLRKGKEHSGDDNFLCLLNEVSGVPTAGMPYRGYALIGSKDDVTEVQKTEATPRPLWYICSGMGTQWGGMGRSLMQLPEFRESILRSDMALRDTGMCVSSLLMEADESTFEDTVQAFVGLAAIQIAQIDLLQKLGLQPDGIVGHSVGELACGYADGSLSHSEAILAAYWRGRSIKEANLPPGGMAAVGLTWAECKAQCPQGVVPACHNAEDTVTISGPAEAVSKFVAELKESGVFAKEVRSAGVAFHSYYMASIAPALLAALKKVIKEPKQRSARWISTSIPQKDWDSTLALYSSAEYHCNNLVSPVLFQEGLSLVPDNAVVVEIAPHALLQAILKRSLKPTCSILPLMRRGHANNLEFFLSHIGKVYMNGINVDSKQLYPRVEYPVPVGTPLISPLVQWDHAQTWDVPKAEDFPAGSGGSTSATIYNIDMNPESPDYYMIGHCIDGRVLYPATGYLVLAWRTLMRSLGVVMETTPVTFEDVTIHRATILPKTGSVQLEVRLMPATSRFEVSENGNLAVSGKVSILEDAALDSFRSEIGKPVAGDDGDPKLRLMAHDIYKELRLRGYDYGKTFQGILESNNAGDSGKLQWTGNWVTFLDTMLQMIVVGLSGRSLRLPTRIRSVCVDPTIHQERVTEYAEGKKAVDVHVNRCLDNIMAGGIQICGLHATVAPRRQQQQSPPTLEEFLFVPYLETECLSANEKMVDQLKNCKGLIHKLQKKLAPQGVKLSIPGLEGVSDPTVPSPEPAEPGLLRLLSLLCGLELNGNLRSELEQTVEKERGCLLQDPLLHGLLDGPALRHCLDTALENTTPGKIKVLEGPLQRRPSLLPCRAPP
;
A
#
# COMPACT_ATOMS: atom_id res chain seq x y z
N MET A 1 24.64 -40.59 55.00
CA MET A 1 25.18 -39.22 54.89
C MET A 1 24.44 -38.51 53.78
N PRO A 2 23.80 -37.34 54.01
CA PRO A 2 23.11 -36.64 52.94
C PRO A 2 24.16 -36.07 51.97
N LYS A 3 23.96 -36.33 50.67
CA LYS A 3 24.80 -35.80 49.59
C LYS A 3 24.76 -34.27 49.67
N THR A 4 25.94 -33.68 49.74
CA THR A 4 26.18 -32.24 49.74
C THR A 4 25.42 -31.56 48.60
N PHE A 5 24.57 -30.58 48.94
CA PHE A 5 24.01 -29.62 47.99
C PHE A 5 25.19 -29.00 47.21
N LYS A 6 25.26 -29.22 45.90
CA LYS A 6 26.19 -28.47 45.04
C LYS A 6 25.79 -26.99 45.14
N ALA A 7 26.71 -26.14 45.56
CA ALA A 7 26.50 -24.70 45.57
C ALA A 7 26.12 -24.23 44.15
N PRO A 8 25.22 -23.22 44.02
CA PRO A 8 24.85 -22.69 42.72
C PRO A 8 26.11 -22.23 41.94
N PRO A 9 26.12 -22.38 40.61
CA PRO A 9 27.27 -21.98 39.79
C PRO A 9 27.61 -20.51 40.03
N LYS A 10 28.92 -20.19 40.03
CA LYS A 10 29.41 -18.80 40.14
C LYS A 10 28.72 -17.94 39.08
N THR A 11 28.28 -16.76 39.49
CA THR A 11 27.70 -15.73 38.64
C THR A 11 28.54 -15.56 37.36
N PRO A 12 27.94 -15.51 36.16
CA PRO A 12 28.66 -15.05 34.98
C PRO A 12 29.22 -13.66 35.30
N SER A 13 30.46 -13.39 34.86
CA SER A 13 31.20 -12.17 35.18
C SER A 13 30.34 -10.92 34.90
N GLU A 14 30.42 -9.92 35.77
CA GLU A 14 29.71 -8.62 35.72
C GLU A 14 30.00 -7.78 34.45
N SER A 15 30.65 -8.35 33.43
CA SER A 15 31.25 -7.67 32.29
C SER A 15 30.45 -7.75 30.97
N SER A 16 29.22 -8.30 30.97
CA SER A 16 28.36 -8.35 29.77
C SER A 16 27.10 -7.53 30.01
N GLN A 17 27.09 -6.29 29.53
CA GLN A 17 25.95 -5.39 29.64
C GLN A 17 24.78 -5.96 28.81
N VAL A 18 23.62 -6.19 29.45
CA VAL A 18 22.42 -6.69 28.78
C VAL A 18 21.98 -5.68 27.70
N PRO A 19 21.77 -6.09 26.44
CA PRO A 19 21.29 -5.18 25.40
C PRO A 19 19.96 -4.52 25.80
N ARG A 20 19.82 -3.24 25.50
CA ARG A 20 18.63 -2.45 25.86
C ARG A 20 17.65 -2.37 24.71
N LEU A 21 16.41 -2.75 24.95
CA LEU A 21 15.29 -2.62 24.02
C LEU A 21 14.77 -1.19 24.08
N LEU A 22 15.01 -0.44 23.00
CA LEU A 22 14.47 0.89 22.78
C LEU A 22 13.22 0.79 21.89
N GLN A 23 12.15 1.46 22.28
CA GLN A 23 10.86 1.50 21.60
C GLN A 23 10.52 2.94 21.24
N ALA A 24 9.88 3.14 20.09
CA ALA A 24 9.42 4.46 19.65
C ALA A 24 8.10 4.37 18.90
N CYS A 25 7.31 5.44 18.94
CA CYS A 25 6.08 5.60 18.15
C CYS A 25 6.04 6.99 17.51
N GLY A 26 5.28 7.14 16.43
CA GLY A 26 5.15 8.40 15.71
C GLY A 26 3.97 8.43 14.74
N ARG A 27 3.77 9.61 14.12
CA ARG A 27 2.76 9.82 13.09
C ARG A 27 3.21 9.37 11.70
N THR A 28 4.51 9.28 11.48
CA THR A 28 5.16 8.84 10.24
C THR A 28 6.32 7.88 10.55
N GLU A 29 6.78 7.15 9.53
CA GLU A 29 7.95 6.27 9.64
C GLU A 29 9.22 7.05 9.99
N ASP A 30 9.40 8.24 9.40
CA ASP A 30 10.54 9.13 9.67
C ASP A 30 10.58 9.57 11.14
N ALA A 31 9.43 9.92 11.72
CA ALA A 31 9.34 10.33 13.13
C ALA A 31 9.86 9.24 14.08
N VAL A 32 9.51 7.98 13.81
CA VAL A 32 9.99 6.83 14.59
C VAL A 32 11.49 6.61 14.36
N SER A 33 11.93 6.66 13.11
CA SER A 33 13.33 6.44 12.74
C SER A 33 14.27 7.46 13.38
N VAL A 34 13.85 8.73 13.47
CA VAL A 34 14.59 9.80 14.16
C VAL A 34 14.75 9.50 15.66
N LEU A 35 13.69 9.07 16.33
CA LEU A 35 13.73 8.72 17.76
C LEU A 35 14.69 7.54 18.02
N LEU A 36 14.59 6.47 17.23
CA LEU A 36 15.45 5.29 17.37
C LEU A 36 16.92 5.60 17.09
N ARG A 37 17.20 6.37 16.03
CA ARG A 37 18.56 6.84 15.73
C ARG A 37 19.13 7.68 16.86
N LYS A 38 18.33 8.60 17.42
CA LYS A 38 18.79 9.45 18.52
C LYS A 38 19.06 8.66 19.79
N GLY A 39 18.27 7.61 20.06
CA GLY A 39 18.57 6.68 21.14
C GLY A 39 19.89 5.92 20.93
N LYS A 40 20.21 5.48 19.71
CA LYS A 40 21.52 4.87 19.41
C LYS A 40 22.70 5.82 19.64
N GLU A 41 22.56 7.08 19.21
CA GLU A 41 23.58 8.12 19.44
C GLU A 41 23.88 8.33 20.93
N HIS A 42 22.87 8.16 21.78
CA HIS A 42 22.98 8.31 23.24
C HIS A 42 22.87 6.97 23.98
N SER A 43 23.49 5.93 23.41
CA SER A 43 23.43 4.55 23.93
C SER A 43 23.88 4.37 25.39
N GLY A 44 24.74 5.27 25.89
CA GLY A 44 25.23 5.26 27.27
C GLY A 44 24.36 6.02 28.29
N ASP A 45 23.30 6.72 27.86
CA ASP A 45 22.41 7.47 28.76
C ASP A 45 21.14 6.68 29.08
N ASP A 46 21.20 5.90 30.16
CA ASP A 46 20.09 5.07 30.64
C ASP A 46 18.83 5.89 30.98
N ASN A 47 19.00 7.15 31.42
CA ASN A 47 17.89 8.04 31.75
C ASN A 47 17.14 8.45 30.48
N PHE A 48 17.88 8.88 29.46
CA PHE A 48 17.31 9.26 28.17
C PHE A 48 16.57 8.11 27.50
N LEU A 49 17.20 6.93 27.43
CA LEU A 49 16.59 5.75 26.84
C LEU A 49 15.34 5.29 27.61
N CYS A 50 15.32 5.45 28.94
CA CYS A 50 14.13 5.15 29.73
C CYS A 50 12.99 6.11 29.39
N LEU A 51 13.26 7.42 29.34
CA LEU A 51 12.27 8.43 28.97
C LEU A 51 11.69 8.18 27.56
N LEU A 52 12.52 7.84 26.58
CA LEU A 52 12.03 7.48 25.24
C LEU A 52 11.07 6.28 25.26
N ASN A 53 11.40 5.23 26.01
CA ASN A 53 10.53 4.09 26.20
C ASN A 53 9.20 4.48 26.87
N GLU A 54 9.21 5.39 27.86
CA GLU A 54 7.96 5.84 28.51
C GLU A 54 7.04 6.55 27.52
N VAL A 55 7.60 7.44 26.69
CA VAL A 55 6.84 8.22 25.70
C VAL A 55 6.29 7.32 24.58
N SER A 56 6.86 6.14 24.36
CA SER A 56 6.41 5.19 23.33
C SER A 56 5.08 4.49 23.63
N GLY A 57 4.57 4.57 24.87
CA GLY A 57 3.36 3.87 25.33
C GLY A 57 2.01 4.39 24.78
N VAL A 58 2.01 5.16 23.71
CA VAL A 58 0.81 5.81 23.15
C VAL A 58 -0.02 4.82 22.30
N PRO A 59 -1.37 4.85 22.35
CA PRO A 59 -2.22 3.99 21.53
C PRO A 59 -1.98 4.14 20.02
N THR A 60 -2.10 3.04 19.27
CA THR A 60 -1.87 2.99 17.81
C THR A 60 -2.82 3.88 16.99
N ALA A 61 -4.02 4.17 17.51
CA ALA A 61 -4.93 5.14 16.89
C ALA A 61 -4.33 6.55 16.81
N GLY A 62 -3.58 6.96 17.84
CA GLY A 62 -2.91 8.26 17.91
C GLY A 62 -1.52 8.27 17.26
N MET A 63 -0.77 7.16 17.35
CA MET A 63 0.57 7.02 16.78
C MET A 63 0.67 5.70 16.00
N PRO A 64 0.30 5.70 14.70
CA PRO A 64 0.15 4.48 13.91
C PRO A 64 1.47 3.89 13.41
N TYR A 65 2.59 4.58 13.59
CA TYR A 65 3.92 4.02 13.29
C TYR A 65 4.62 3.64 14.58
N ARG A 66 5.20 2.44 14.59
CA ARG A 66 5.95 1.89 15.73
C ARG A 66 7.24 1.27 15.26
N GLY A 67 8.25 1.31 16.11
CA GLY A 67 9.53 0.67 15.85
C GLY A 67 10.30 0.38 17.11
N TYR A 68 11.31 -0.46 16.98
CA TYR A 68 12.24 -0.78 18.07
C TYR A 68 13.68 -0.86 17.57
N ALA A 69 14.62 -0.70 18.50
CA ALA A 69 16.03 -0.94 18.29
C ALA A 69 16.64 -1.69 19.48
N LEU A 70 17.71 -2.47 19.24
CA LEU A 70 18.51 -3.06 20.31
C LEU A 70 19.81 -2.29 20.49
N ILE A 71 19.93 -1.57 21.61
CA ILE A 71 21.09 -0.78 21.97
C ILE A 71 22.11 -1.68 22.68
N GLY A 72 23.38 -1.61 22.26
CA GLY A 72 24.44 -2.47 22.80
C GLY A 72 24.43 -3.91 22.27
N SER A 73 23.61 -4.20 21.25
CA SER A 73 23.70 -5.45 20.49
C SER A 73 24.91 -5.45 19.57
N LYS A 74 25.44 -6.64 19.25
CA LYS A 74 26.51 -6.78 18.24
C LYS A 74 26.02 -6.49 16.82
N ASP A 75 24.74 -6.77 16.57
CA ASP A 75 24.09 -6.54 15.29
C ASP A 75 23.31 -5.22 15.34
N ASP A 76 23.30 -4.47 14.24
CA ASP A 76 22.51 -3.24 14.15
C ASP A 76 21.02 -3.56 13.91
N VAL A 77 20.31 -3.93 14.97
CA VAL A 77 18.89 -4.32 14.90
C VAL A 77 18.00 -3.10 15.03
N THR A 78 17.26 -2.77 13.97
CA THR A 78 16.20 -1.75 13.98
C THR A 78 15.11 -2.12 13.00
N GLU A 79 13.86 -2.08 13.46
CA GLU A 79 12.68 -2.34 12.63
C GLU A 79 11.64 -1.25 12.91
N VAL A 80 10.97 -0.79 11.85
CA VAL A 80 9.89 0.19 11.90
C VAL A 80 8.77 -0.32 10.99
N GLN A 81 7.53 -0.19 11.44
CA GLN A 81 6.36 -0.51 10.62
C GLN A 81 5.17 0.38 10.96
N LYS A 82 4.22 0.42 10.02
CA LYS A 82 2.87 0.90 10.30
C LYS A 82 2.08 -0.20 11.00
N THR A 83 1.36 0.17 12.05
CA THR A 83 0.54 -0.71 12.87
C THR A 83 -0.92 -0.33 12.69
N GLU A 84 -1.80 -1.32 12.67
CA GLU A 84 -3.24 -1.08 12.64
C GLU A 84 -3.73 -0.42 13.94
N ALA A 85 -4.76 0.41 13.81
CA ALA A 85 -5.37 1.10 14.95
C ALA A 85 -6.26 0.19 15.82
N THR A 86 -6.51 -1.05 15.38
CA THR A 86 -7.35 -2.02 16.08
C THR A 86 -6.55 -2.73 17.17
N PRO A 87 -7.12 -2.92 18.39
CA PRO A 87 -6.51 -3.77 19.39
C PRO A 87 -6.33 -5.20 18.88
N ARG A 88 -5.17 -5.79 19.18
CA ARG A 88 -4.81 -7.16 18.76
C ARG A 88 -4.61 -8.02 20.01
N PRO A 89 -5.33 -9.14 20.16
CA PRO A 89 -5.22 -9.96 21.36
C PRO A 89 -3.89 -10.72 21.40
N LEU A 90 -3.30 -10.82 22.58
CA LEU A 90 -2.06 -11.57 22.81
C LEU A 90 -2.38 -13.03 23.17
N TRP A 91 -1.84 -13.97 22.40
CA TRP A 91 -2.05 -15.40 22.60
C TRP A 91 -0.75 -16.12 22.94
N TYR A 92 -0.77 -16.91 24.00
CA TYR A 92 0.34 -17.75 24.39
C TYR A 92 0.18 -19.15 23.81
N ILE A 93 1.19 -19.62 23.10
CA ILE A 93 1.28 -21.00 22.61
C ILE A 93 2.45 -21.68 23.29
N CYS A 94 2.17 -22.63 24.18
CA CYS A 94 3.20 -23.38 24.90
C CYS A 94 3.51 -24.68 24.15
N SER A 95 4.65 -24.75 23.47
CA SER A 95 5.06 -25.91 22.69
C SER A 95 5.42 -27.12 23.56
N GLY A 96 5.30 -28.32 23.01
CA GLY A 96 5.57 -29.57 23.73
C GLY A 96 7.01 -30.08 23.62
N MET A 97 7.14 -31.40 23.79
CA MET A 97 8.39 -32.16 23.68
C MET A 97 9.04 -32.02 22.29
N GLY A 98 10.36 -32.16 22.25
CA GLY A 98 11.17 -32.06 21.03
C GLY A 98 11.74 -30.64 20.79
N THR A 99 11.41 -29.70 21.67
CA THR A 99 11.90 -28.32 21.64
C THR A 99 13.20 -28.14 22.44
N GLN A 100 13.56 -29.10 23.29
CA GLN A 100 14.74 -29.05 24.16
C GLN A 100 16.06 -29.34 23.41
N TRP A 101 17.15 -28.72 23.85
CA TRP A 101 18.49 -28.82 23.23
C TRP A 101 19.61 -28.35 24.17
N GLY A 102 20.84 -28.83 23.94
CA GLY A 102 22.01 -28.52 24.75
C GLY A 102 22.34 -27.03 24.74
N GLY A 103 22.28 -26.38 25.91
CA GLY A 103 22.53 -24.94 26.04
C GLY A 103 21.31 -24.03 25.93
N MET A 104 20.10 -24.58 25.91
CA MET A 104 18.87 -23.80 26.03
C MET A 104 18.87 -22.93 27.30
N GLY A 105 18.41 -21.68 27.19
CA GLY A 105 18.28 -20.75 28.31
C GLY A 105 19.57 -20.09 28.79
N ARG A 106 20.76 -20.58 28.42
CA ARG A 106 22.06 -20.06 28.90
C ARG A 106 22.23 -18.56 28.73
N SER A 107 21.89 -18.01 27.55
CA SER A 107 22.03 -16.57 27.33
C SER A 107 20.99 -15.75 28.10
N LEU A 108 19.78 -16.29 28.34
CA LEU A 108 18.72 -15.61 29.09
C LEU A 108 18.99 -15.60 30.60
N MET A 109 19.88 -16.46 31.14
CA MET A 109 20.33 -16.41 32.55
C MET A 109 21.02 -15.09 32.94
N GLN A 110 21.36 -14.24 31.95
CA GLN A 110 21.81 -12.87 32.19
C GLN A 110 20.69 -11.94 32.68
N LEU A 111 19.43 -12.23 32.33
CA LEU A 111 18.26 -11.49 32.83
C LEU A 111 17.95 -11.94 34.27
N PRO A 112 17.93 -11.02 35.25
CA PRO A 112 17.68 -11.38 36.65
C PRO A 112 16.37 -12.14 36.85
N GLU A 113 15.26 -11.68 36.29
CA GLU A 113 13.94 -12.32 36.47
C GLU A 113 13.91 -13.75 35.91
N PHE A 114 14.54 -13.99 34.76
CA PHE A 114 14.67 -15.32 34.19
C PHE A 114 15.48 -16.25 35.09
N ARG A 115 16.63 -15.77 35.57
CA ARG A 115 17.50 -16.53 36.47
C ARG A 115 16.80 -16.86 37.78
N GLU A 116 16.13 -15.89 38.41
CA GLU A 116 15.40 -16.11 39.65
C GLU A 116 14.26 -17.12 39.47
N SER A 117 13.56 -17.11 38.34
CA SER A 117 12.55 -18.12 38.00
C SER A 117 13.15 -19.54 37.89
N ILE A 118 14.32 -19.68 37.26
CA ILE A 118 15.04 -20.95 37.21
C ILE A 118 15.48 -21.40 38.61
N LEU A 119 15.97 -20.49 39.46
CA LEU A 119 16.34 -20.82 40.85
C LEU A 119 15.12 -21.19 41.73
N ARG A 120 13.95 -20.57 41.50
CA ARG A 120 12.69 -21.02 42.12
C ARG A 120 12.35 -22.47 41.73
N SER A 121 12.70 -22.87 40.51
CA SER A 121 12.53 -24.25 40.04
C SER A 121 13.48 -25.23 40.75
N ASP A 122 14.72 -24.82 41.04
CA ASP A 122 15.64 -25.61 41.89
C ASP A 122 15.06 -25.82 43.30
N MET A 123 14.49 -24.76 43.87
CA MET A 123 13.85 -24.83 45.19
C MET A 123 12.65 -25.78 45.22
N ALA A 124 11.85 -25.81 44.15
CA ALA A 124 10.75 -26.77 44.01
C ALA A 124 11.26 -28.23 43.90
N LEU A 125 12.45 -28.43 43.33
CA LEU A 125 13.05 -29.75 43.10
C LEU A 125 14.00 -30.22 44.21
N ARG A 126 14.20 -29.43 45.28
CA ARG A 126 15.19 -29.69 46.33
C ARG A 126 15.16 -31.12 46.89
N ASP A 127 13.96 -31.69 47.04
CA ASP A 127 13.73 -33.01 47.65
C ASP A 127 13.87 -34.16 46.64
N THR A 128 14.08 -33.86 45.36
CA THR A 128 14.23 -34.84 44.27
C THR A 128 15.70 -35.15 43.93
N GLY A 129 16.62 -34.32 44.43
CA GLY A 129 18.05 -34.38 44.08
C GLY A 129 18.40 -33.79 42.72
N MET A 130 17.45 -33.16 42.01
CA MET A 130 17.69 -32.43 40.76
C MET A 130 17.95 -30.94 41.01
N CYS A 131 18.83 -30.37 40.19
CA CYS A 131 19.12 -28.94 40.13
C CYS A 131 19.03 -28.51 38.66
N VAL A 132 17.93 -27.85 38.28
CA VAL A 132 17.66 -27.45 36.90
C VAL A 132 18.58 -26.34 36.43
N SER A 133 19.03 -25.43 37.32
CA SER A 133 20.03 -24.41 36.93
C SER A 133 21.34 -25.05 36.49
N SER A 134 21.87 -26.01 37.25
CA SER A 134 23.04 -26.79 36.88
C SER A 134 22.79 -27.60 35.61
N LEU A 135 21.62 -28.25 35.49
CA LEU A 135 21.23 -28.99 34.29
C LEU A 135 21.33 -28.14 33.02
N LEU A 136 20.75 -26.94 33.02
CA LEU A 136 20.75 -26.05 31.84
C LEU A 136 22.15 -25.52 31.51
N MET A 137 22.96 -25.24 32.53
CA MET A 137 24.33 -24.73 32.33
C MET A 137 25.28 -25.82 31.87
N GLU A 138 25.12 -27.07 32.32
CA GLU A 138 26.02 -28.20 32.02
C GLU A 138 25.52 -29.09 30.86
N ALA A 139 24.30 -28.90 30.37
CA ALA A 139 23.69 -29.73 29.33
C ALA A 139 24.52 -29.81 28.03
N ASP A 140 24.62 -31.03 27.52
CA ASP A 140 25.06 -31.39 26.17
C ASP A 140 23.86 -31.88 25.32
N GLU A 141 24.14 -32.34 24.09
CA GLU A 141 23.09 -32.81 23.17
C GLU A 141 22.38 -34.10 23.65
N SER A 142 23.03 -34.92 24.48
CA SER A 142 22.50 -36.19 24.99
C SER A 142 21.70 -36.03 26.30
N THR A 143 21.93 -34.94 27.02
CA THR A 143 21.33 -34.64 28.34
C THR A 143 19.81 -34.80 28.32
N PHE A 144 19.16 -34.34 27.25
CA PHE A 144 17.70 -34.37 27.12
C PHE A 144 17.13 -35.61 26.43
N GLU A 145 17.94 -36.66 26.28
CA GLU A 145 17.43 -38.02 26.01
C GLU A 145 16.82 -38.64 27.28
N ASP A 146 17.23 -38.17 28.46
CA ASP A 146 16.57 -38.50 29.72
C ASP A 146 15.23 -37.76 29.83
N THR A 147 14.14 -38.52 29.93
CA THR A 147 12.78 -37.98 30.00
C THR A 147 12.54 -37.08 31.20
N VAL A 148 13.15 -37.35 32.37
CA VAL A 148 13.01 -36.48 33.55
C VAL A 148 13.66 -35.14 33.28
N GLN A 149 14.88 -35.16 32.75
CA GLN A 149 15.64 -33.93 32.43
C GLN A 149 14.96 -33.11 31.33
N ALA A 150 14.42 -33.77 30.30
CA ALA A 150 13.70 -33.11 29.22
C ALA A 150 12.41 -32.42 29.69
N PHE A 151 11.55 -33.10 30.44
CA PHE A 151 10.30 -32.53 30.95
C PHE A 151 10.55 -31.37 31.91
N VAL A 152 11.48 -31.55 32.87
CA VAL A 152 11.83 -30.52 33.86
C VAL A 152 12.49 -29.31 33.18
N GLY A 153 13.46 -29.55 32.30
CA GLY A 153 14.15 -28.48 31.58
C GLY A 153 13.19 -27.65 30.72
N LEU A 154 12.29 -28.32 29.99
CA LEU A 154 11.27 -27.65 29.18
C LEU A 154 10.34 -26.79 30.03
N ALA A 155 9.75 -27.37 31.09
CA ALA A 155 8.82 -26.65 31.96
C ALA A 155 9.49 -25.44 32.64
N ALA A 156 10.72 -25.60 33.13
CA ALA A 156 11.47 -24.51 33.76
C ALA A 156 11.74 -23.34 32.80
N ILE A 157 12.13 -23.62 31.55
CA ILE A 157 12.33 -22.56 30.54
C ILE A 157 11.01 -21.87 30.19
N GLN A 158 9.92 -22.64 29.98
CA GLN A 158 8.62 -22.06 29.62
C GLN A 158 8.08 -21.18 30.75
N ILE A 159 8.18 -21.62 32.00
CA ILE A 159 7.78 -20.85 33.18
C ILE A 159 8.62 -19.57 33.30
N ALA A 160 9.94 -19.66 33.10
CA ALA A 160 10.81 -18.48 33.14
C ALA A 160 10.54 -17.50 31.98
N GLN A 161 10.15 -17.98 30.79
CA GLN A 161 9.68 -17.13 29.70
C GLN A 161 8.34 -16.45 30.05
N ILE A 162 7.39 -17.19 30.64
CA ILE A 162 6.11 -16.63 31.11
C ILE A 162 6.36 -15.53 32.14
N ASP A 163 7.26 -15.76 33.11
CA ASP A 163 7.63 -14.77 34.11
C ASP A 163 8.18 -13.49 33.48
N LEU A 164 9.04 -13.60 32.45
CA LEU A 164 9.54 -12.45 31.70
C LEU A 164 8.41 -11.70 30.96
N LEU A 165 7.50 -12.40 30.30
CA LEU A 165 6.37 -11.77 29.60
C LEU A 165 5.45 -11.04 30.59
N GLN A 166 5.10 -11.68 31.71
CA GLN A 166 4.28 -11.08 32.75
C GLN A 166 4.97 -9.85 33.36
N LYS A 167 6.29 -9.93 33.60
CA LYS A 167 7.11 -8.82 34.07
C LYS A 167 7.09 -7.63 33.10
N LEU A 168 7.02 -7.90 31.80
CA LEU A 168 6.90 -6.91 30.74
C LEU A 168 5.47 -6.36 30.55
N GLY A 169 4.52 -6.75 31.42
CA GLY A 169 3.12 -6.35 31.31
C GLY A 169 2.34 -7.08 30.21
N LEU A 170 2.92 -8.11 29.58
CA LEU A 170 2.35 -8.82 28.44
C LEU A 170 1.45 -9.98 28.89
N GLN A 171 0.30 -9.70 29.49
CA GLN A 171 -0.66 -10.73 29.91
C GLN A 171 -1.41 -11.35 28.71
N PRO A 172 -1.67 -12.67 28.68
CA PRO A 172 -2.38 -13.30 27.59
C PRO A 172 -3.89 -13.06 27.64
N ASP A 173 -4.48 -12.80 26.48
CA ASP A 173 -5.93 -12.85 26.25
C ASP A 173 -6.41 -14.29 26.01
N GLY A 174 -5.54 -15.15 25.46
CA GLY A 174 -5.80 -16.57 25.26
C GLY A 174 -4.55 -17.44 25.38
N ILE A 175 -4.73 -18.70 25.77
CA ILE A 175 -3.64 -19.65 26.04
C ILE A 175 -3.99 -21.00 25.40
N VAL A 176 -3.06 -21.56 24.62
CA VAL A 176 -3.16 -22.91 24.04
C VAL A 176 -1.86 -23.66 24.32
N GLY A 177 -1.96 -24.90 24.81
CA GLY A 177 -0.81 -25.76 25.04
C GLY A 177 -0.74 -26.91 24.04
N HIS A 178 0.47 -27.34 23.71
CA HIS A 178 0.70 -28.59 22.97
C HIS A 178 1.30 -29.63 23.91
N SER A 179 0.56 -30.72 24.16
CA SER A 179 1.03 -31.83 25.01
C SER A 179 1.48 -31.33 26.39
N VAL A 180 2.72 -31.64 26.80
CA VAL A 180 3.37 -31.20 28.04
C VAL A 180 3.37 -29.69 28.24
N GLY A 181 3.27 -28.89 27.16
CA GLY A 181 3.13 -27.45 27.24
C GLY A 181 1.91 -26.99 28.05
N GLU A 182 0.88 -27.85 28.22
CA GLU A 182 -0.28 -27.55 29.08
C GLU A 182 0.10 -27.37 30.57
N LEU A 183 1.26 -27.86 31.03
CA LEU A 183 1.76 -27.54 32.37
C LEU A 183 2.14 -26.05 32.49
N ALA A 184 2.79 -25.50 31.46
CA ALA A 184 3.12 -24.09 31.37
C ALA A 184 1.85 -23.24 31.16
N CYS A 185 0.85 -23.75 30.43
CA CYS A 185 -0.45 -23.10 30.32
C CYS A 185 -1.16 -22.98 31.67
N GLY A 186 -1.17 -24.04 32.48
CA GLY A 186 -1.73 -23.99 33.83
C GLY A 186 -1.05 -22.94 34.72
N TYR A 187 0.27 -22.77 34.56
CA TYR A 187 1.00 -21.70 35.24
C TYR A 187 0.62 -20.30 34.71
N ALA A 188 0.60 -20.10 33.39
CA ALA A 188 0.21 -18.83 32.76
C ALA A 188 -1.24 -18.42 33.07
N ASP A 189 -2.14 -19.40 33.18
CA ASP A 189 -3.55 -19.22 33.57
C ASP A 189 -3.72 -18.88 35.06
N GLY A 190 -2.69 -19.18 35.89
CA GLY A 190 -2.71 -19.03 37.34
C GLY A 190 -3.37 -20.20 38.09
N SER A 191 -3.74 -21.27 37.38
CA SER A 191 -4.36 -22.47 37.94
C SER A 191 -3.36 -23.51 38.46
N LEU A 192 -2.08 -23.39 38.12
CA LEU A 192 -0.97 -24.07 38.80
C LEU A 192 0.00 -23.05 39.41
N SER A 193 0.52 -23.34 40.60
CA SER A 193 1.69 -22.63 41.12
C SER A 193 2.97 -23.04 40.39
N HIS A 194 4.02 -22.22 40.51
CA HIS A 194 5.36 -22.53 40.00
C HIS A 194 5.83 -23.92 40.45
N SER A 195 5.72 -24.20 41.74
CA SER A 195 6.18 -25.48 42.32
C SER A 195 5.36 -26.66 41.82
N GLU A 196 4.04 -26.51 41.67
CA GLU A 196 3.17 -27.58 41.17
C GLU A 196 3.49 -27.91 39.71
N ALA A 197 3.68 -26.89 38.85
CA ALA A 197 4.01 -27.11 37.45
C ALA A 197 5.37 -27.81 37.26
N ILE A 198 6.41 -27.39 37.99
CA ILE A 198 7.74 -28.02 37.96
C ILE A 198 7.71 -29.46 38.50
N LEU A 199 7.05 -29.69 39.64
CA LEU A 199 6.94 -31.03 40.21
C LEU A 199 6.07 -31.94 39.35
N ALA A 200 5.02 -31.43 38.71
CA ALA A 200 4.22 -32.19 37.76
C ALA A 200 5.06 -32.62 36.54
N ALA A 201 5.92 -31.75 36.02
CA ALA A 201 6.88 -32.11 34.97
C ALA A 201 7.88 -33.19 35.41
N TYR A 202 8.42 -33.05 36.64
CA TYR A 202 9.31 -34.05 37.24
C TYR A 202 8.64 -35.43 37.34
N TRP A 203 7.45 -35.49 37.95
CA TRP A 203 6.75 -36.77 38.15
C TRP A 203 6.27 -37.38 36.84
N ARG A 204 5.87 -36.57 35.86
CA ARG A 204 5.60 -37.06 34.49
C ARG A 204 6.79 -37.79 33.91
N GLY A 205 7.95 -37.13 33.84
CA GLY A 205 9.18 -37.76 33.32
C GLY A 205 9.60 -38.98 34.15
N ARG A 206 9.51 -38.89 35.49
CA ARG A 206 9.92 -39.96 36.41
C ARG A 206 9.06 -41.21 36.25
N SER A 207 7.74 -41.06 36.20
CA SER A 207 6.83 -42.19 36.03
C SER A 207 7.02 -42.88 34.68
N ILE A 208 7.32 -42.13 33.61
CA ILE A 208 7.68 -42.72 32.31
C ILE A 208 8.98 -43.53 32.41
N LYS A 209 10.01 -42.95 33.06
CA LYS A 209 11.32 -43.60 33.21
C LYS A 209 11.24 -44.88 34.04
N GLU A 210 10.40 -44.91 35.08
CA GLU A 210 10.24 -46.07 35.96
C GLU A 210 9.36 -47.19 35.37
N ALA A 211 8.45 -46.85 34.45
CA ALA A 211 7.52 -47.81 33.88
C ALA A 211 8.15 -48.81 32.89
N ASN A 212 9.40 -48.58 32.45
CA ASN A 212 10.13 -49.45 31.51
C ASN A 212 9.25 -49.88 30.32
N LEU A 213 8.64 -48.90 29.65
CA LEU A 213 7.75 -49.14 28.53
C LEU A 213 8.47 -49.88 27.38
N PRO A 214 7.72 -50.66 26.57
CA PRO A 214 8.27 -51.19 25.32
C PRO A 214 8.77 -50.07 24.39
N PRO A 215 9.69 -50.36 23.45
CA PRO A 215 10.16 -49.36 22.49
C PRO A 215 9.02 -48.75 21.68
N GLY A 216 8.82 -47.44 21.85
CA GLY A 216 7.84 -46.64 21.14
C GLY A 216 8.49 -45.63 20.20
N GLY A 217 7.72 -45.15 19.24
CA GLY A 217 8.11 -44.13 18.28
C GLY A 217 6.96 -43.18 17.98
N MET A 218 7.30 -41.99 17.51
CA MET A 218 6.35 -41.00 17.03
C MET A 218 6.84 -40.40 15.72
N ALA A 219 5.93 -40.03 14.83
CA ALA A 219 6.26 -39.37 13.57
C ALA A 219 5.20 -38.35 13.18
N ALA A 220 5.61 -37.20 12.66
CA ALA A 220 4.73 -36.25 12.00
C ALA A 220 4.50 -36.69 10.55
N VAL A 221 3.23 -36.78 10.14
CA VAL A 221 2.80 -37.22 8.82
C VAL A 221 1.88 -36.17 8.18
N GLY A 222 2.00 -35.99 6.86
CA GLY A 222 1.20 -35.09 6.04
C GLY A 222 -0.11 -35.71 5.62
N LEU A 223 -0.93 -36.10 6.61
CA LEU A 223 -2.25 -36.70 6.44
C LEU A 223 -3.23 -35.98 7.34
N THR A 224 -4.50 -35.95 6.92
CA THR A 224 -5.60 -35.50 7.78
C THR A 224 -5.85 -36.48 8.93
N TRP A 225 -6.51 -36.01 10.00
CA TRP A 225 -6.89 -36.87 11.12
C TRP A 225 -7.74 -38.08 10.70
N ALA A 226 -8.65 -37.89 9.74
CA ALA A 226 -9.49 -38.96 9.21
C ALA A 226 -8.69 -39.99 8.39
N GLU A 227 -7.76 -39.53 7.55
CA GLU A 227 -6.86 -40.41 6.80
C GLU A 227 -5.96 -41.22 7.73
N CYS A 228 -5.39 -40.61 8.79
CA CYS A 228 -4.60 -41.35 9.76
C CYS A 228 -5.43 -42.46 10.43
N LYS A 229 -6.68 -42.20 10.81
CA LYS A 229 -7.54 -43.26 11.39
C LYS A 229 -7.80 -44.41 10.42
N ALA A 230 -7.91 -44.12 9.12
CA ALA A 230 -8.18 -45.13 8.10
C ALA A 230 -6.93 -45.92 7.67
N GLN A 231 -5.76 -45.28 7.68
CA GLN A 231 -4.53 -45.84 7.10
C GLN A 231 -3.51 -46.32 8.14
N CYS A 232 -3.60 -45.88 9.41
CA CYS A 232 -2.61 -46.31 10.42
C CYS A 232 -2.64 -47.83 10.60
N PRO A 233 -1.47 -48.49 10.61
CA PRO A 233 -1.40 -49.92 10.87
C PRO A 233 -1.82 -50.25 12.30
N GLN A 234 -2.15 -51.52 12.54
CA GLN A 234 -2.54 -51.98 13.87
C GLN A 234 -1.48 -51.63 14.91
N GLY A 235 -1.90 -50.98 16.00
CA GLY A 235 -1.03 -50.55 17.09
C GLY A 235 -0.42 -49.16 16.93
N VAL A 236 -0.54 -48.51 15.77
CA VAL A 236 -0.20 -47.10 15.56
C VAL A 236 -1.47 -46.27 15.62
N VAL A 237 -1.44 -45.18 16.39
CA VAL A 237 -2.61 -44.31 16.58
C VAL A 237 -2.30 -42.86 16.20
N PRO A 238 -3.28 -42.10 15.67
CA PRO A 238 -3.20 -40.65 15.61
C PRO A 238 -3.14 -40.08 17.03
N ALA A 239 -2.15 -39.24 17.31
CA ALA A 239 -1.79 -38.82 18.66
C ALA A 239 -1.81 -37.29 18.86
N CYS A 240 -1.38 -36.51 17.86
CA CYS A 240 -1.49 -35.05 17.88
C CYS A 240 -2.06 -34.53 16.56
N HIS A 241 -3.20 -33.86 16.60
CA HIS A 241 -3.79 -33.18 15.45
C HIS A 241 -3.19 -31.77 15.35
N ASN A 242 -2.08 -31.60 14.63
CA ASN A 242 -1.31 -30.35 14.67
C ASN A 242 -1.85 -29.28 13.71
N ALA A 243 -2.26 -29.70 12.50
CA ALA A 243 -2.91 -28.88 11.50
C ALA A 243 -3.93 -29.75 10.73
N GLU A 244 -4.73 -29.14 9.86
CA GLU A 244 -5.73 -29.85 9.05
C GLU A 244 -5.14 -31.05 8.28
N ASP A 245 -3.93 -30.89 7.75
CA ASP A 245 -3.20 -31.88 6.93
C ASP A 245 -1.94 -32.43 7.62
N THR A 246 -1.76 -32.20 8.92
CA THR A 246 -0.52 -32.59 9.63
C THR A 246 -0.85 -33.20 10.98
N VAL A 247 -0.56 -34.49 11.11
CA VAL A 247 -0.85 -35.28 12.32
C VAL A 247 0.43 -35.93 12.82
N THR A 248 0.61 -36.01 14.13
CA THR A 248 1.63 -36.88 14.73
C THR A 248 1.00 -38.22 15.08
N ILE A 249 1.56 -39.30 14.54
CA ILE A 249 1.21 -40.68 14.88
C ILE A 249 2.14 -41.21 15.98
N SER A 250 1.65 -42.16 16.77
CA SER A 250 2.34 -42.73 17.93
C SER A 250 2.07 -44.23 18.04
N GLY A 251 3.09 -45.03 18.36
CA GLY A 251 2.94 -46.47 18.50
C GLY A 251 4.28 -47.21 18.66
N PRO A 252 4.32 -48.53 18.42
CA PRO A 252 5.55 -49.32 18.44
C PRO A 252 6.59 -48.76 17.47
N ALA A 253 7.85 -48.67 17.90
CA ALA A 253 8.92 -48.01 17.14
C ALA A 253 9.07 -48.58 15.71
N GLU A 254 9.11 -49.90 15.57
CA GLU A 254 9.25 -50.58 14.27
C GLU A 254 8.05 -50.33 13.35
N ALA A 255 6.83 -50.37 13.90
CA ALA A 255 5.60 -50.15 13.13
C ALA A 255 5.50 -48.70 12.61
N VAL A 256 5.88 -47.73 13.44
CA VAL A 256 5.95 -46.32 13.05
C VAL A 256 7.01 -46.11 11.97
N SER A 257 8.20 -46.67 12.13
CA SER A 257 9.29 -46.50 11.16
C SER A 257 8.95 -47.11 9.80
N LYS A 258 8.32 -48.31 9.80
CA LYS A 258 7.82 -48.96 8.58
C LYS A 258 6.77 -48.10 7.87
N PHE A 259 5.77 -47.62 8.60
CA PHE A 259 4.71 -46.79 8.02
C PHE A 259 5.25 -45.45 7.50
N VAL A 260 6.24 -44.85 8.17
CA VAL A 260 6.95 -43.66 7.67
C VAL A 260 7.64 -43.94 6.32
N ALA A 261 8.25 -45.12 6.15
CA ALA A 261 8.87 -45.50 4.88
C ALA A 261 7.83 -45.66 3.76
N GLU A 262 6.71 -46.34 4.05
CA GLU A 262 5.59 -46.53 3.11
C GLU A 262 4.97 -45.19 2.65
N LEU A 263 4.80 -44.24 3.59
CA LEU A 263 4.30 -42.91 3.28
C LEU A 263 5.29 -42.11 2.41
N LYS A 264 6.60 -42.18 2.71
CA LYS A 264 7.63 -41.52 1.90
C LYS A 264 7.69 -42.07 0.48
N GLU A 265 7.55 -43.39 0.32
CA GLU A 265 7.49 -44.04 -0.99
C GLU A 265 6.27 -43.56 -1.79
N SER A 266 5.16 -43.28 -1.11
CA SER A 266 3.93 -42.73 -1.69
C SER A 266 3.97 -41.21 -1.91
N GLY A 267 5.11 -40.55 -1.66
CA GLY A 267 5.27 -39.10 -1.82
C GLY A 267 4.62 -38.25 -0.71
N VAL A 268 4.16 -38.87 0.38
CA VAL A 268 3.55 -38.18 1.53
C VAL A 268 4.63 -37.74 2.50
N PHE A 269 4.49 -36.53 3.06
CA PHE A 269 5.40 -36.05 4.10
C PHE A 269 5.34 -36.98 5.32
N ALA A 270 6.48 -37.54 5.73
CA ALA A 270 6.59 -38.30 6.96
C ALA A 270 7.97 -38.11 7.59
N LYS A 271 8.00 -37.74 8.88
CA LYS A 271 9.24 -37.47 9.60
C LYS A 271 9.11 -37.92 11.05
N GLU A 272 10.01 -38.81 11.46
CA GLU A 272 10.13 -39.24 12.86
C GLU A 272 10.48 -38.04 13.77
N VAL A 273 9.89 -38.03 14.96
CA VAL A 273 10.13 -37.01 15.99
C VAL A 273 10.86 -37.63 17.17
N ARG A 274 11.75 -36.86 17.80
CA ARG A 274 12.52 -37.33 18.96
C ARG A 274 11.59 -37.47 20.18
N SER A 275 11.19 -38.70 20.49
CA SER A 275 10.31 -39.02 21.62
C SER A 275 10.99 -39.81 22.75
N ALA A 276 12.33 -39.87 22.77
CA ALA A 276 13.13 -40.65 23.72
C ALA A 276 12.71 -42.14 23.78
N GLY A 277 12.27 -42.70 22.65
CA GLY A 277 11.81 -44.09 22.55
C GLY A 277 10.43 -44.34 23.17
N VAL A 278 9.63 -43.31 23.39
CA VAL A 278 8.30 -43.39 24.02
C VAL A 278 7.20 -43.05 23.02
N ALA A 279 6.09 -43.78 23.08
CA ALA A 279 4.87 -43.53 22.30
C ALA A 279 3.86 -42.68 23.09
N PHE A 280 4.09 -41.36 23.19
CA PHE A 280 3.20 -40.44 23.92
C PHE A 280 1.80 -40.36 23.31
N HIS A 281 0.79 -40.00 24.12
CA HIS A 281 -0.62 -39.85 23.71
C HIS A 281 -1.16 -41.10 22.99
N SER A 282 -0.78 -42.27 23.50
CA SER A 282 -1.21 -43.57 23.02
C SER A 282 -1.59 -44.46 24.19
N TYR A 283 -2.11 -45.66 23.88
CA TYR A 283 -2.43 -46.68 24.88
C TYR A 283 -1.22 -47.12 25.72
N TYR A 284 0.02 -46.84 25.31
CA TYR A 284 1.21 -47.07 26.14
C TYR A 284 1.17 -46.28 27.45
N MET A 285 0.53 -45.12 27.47
CA MET A 285 0.46 -44.28 28.66
C MET A 285 -0.52 -44.83 29.71
N ALA A 286 -1.38 -45.79 29.35
CA ALA A 286 -2.36 -46.38 30.27
C ALA A 286 -1.69 -47.13 31.44
N SER A 287 -0.52 -47.74 31.23
CA SER A 287 0.24 -48.41 32.31
C SER A 287 0.90 -47.43 33.28
N ILE A 288 1.18 -46.20 32.83
CA ILE A 288 1.79 -45.14 33.64
C ILE A 288 0.74 -44.35 34.43
N ALA A 289 -0.47 -44.21 33.86
CA ALA A 289 -1.51 -43.33 34.39
C ALA A 289 -1.81 -43.53 35.89
N PRO A 290 -1.92 -44.75 36.45
CA PRO A 290 -2.18 -44.92 37.89
C PRO A 290 -1.06 -44.39 38.78
N ALA A 291 0.20 -44.68 38.45
CA ALA A 291 1.36 -44.25 39.22
C ALA A 291 1.54 -42.72 39.14
N LEU A 292 1.40 -42.16 37.93
CA LEU A 292 1.47 -40.72 37.72
C LEU A 292 0.36 -39.99 38.47
N LEU A 293 -0.89 -40.46 38.39
CA LEU A 293 -2.02 -39.85 39.09
C LEU A 293 -1.78 -39.84 40.61
N ALA A 294 -1.31 -40.95 41.17
CA ALA A 294 -1.00 -41.03 42.61
C ALA A 294 0.11 -40.04 43.03
N ALA A 295 1.11 -39.81 42.17
CA ALA A 295 2.14 -38.81 42.42
C ALA A 295 1.58 -37.38 42.30
N LEU A 296 0.83 -37.09 41.23
CA LEU A 296 0.26 -35.76 40.98
C LEU A 296 -0.76 -35.34 42.04
N LYS A 297 -1.52 -36.27 42.64
CA LYS A 297 -2.41 -35.94 43.78
C LYS A 297 -1.69 -35.46 45.02
N LYS A 298 -0.41 -35.79 45.18
CA LYS A 298 0.43 -35.29 46.28
C LYS A 298 0.98 -33.90 45.99
N VAL A 299 1.13 -33.58 44.70
CA VAL A 299 1.62 -32.28 44.20
C VAL A 299 0.48 -31.27 44.18
N ILE A 300 -0.59 -31.59 43.45
CA ILE A 300 -1.78 -30.75 43.25
C ILE A 300 -2.83 -31.21 44.26
N LYS A 301 -2.75 -30.68 45.47
CA LYS A 301 -3.64 -31.05 46.58
C LYS A 301 -5.01 -30.38 46.47
N GLU A 302 -5.01 -29.13 46.02
CA GLU A 302 -6.20 -28.29 45.90
C GLU A 302 -6.29 -27.76 44.47
N PRO A 303 -6.94 -28.51 43.55
CA PRO A 303 -7.08 -28.09 42.16
C PRO A 303 -7.77 -26.73 42.04
N LYS A 304 -7.15 -25.80 41.32
CA LYS A 304 -7.77 -24.51 41.00
C LYS A 304 -8.57 -24.60 39.70
N GLN A 305 -9.62 -23.79 39.62
CA GLN A 305 -10.43 -23.69 38.43
C GLN A 305 -9.62 -23.08 37.27
N ARG A 306 -9.77 -23.63 36.07
CA ARG A 306 -9.19 -23.09 34.83
C ARG A 306 -10.00 -21.88 34.39
N SER A 307 -9.35 -20.82 33.90
CA SER A 307 -10.08 -19.70 33.32
C SER A 307 -10.54 -20.00 31.89
N ALA A 308 -11.52 -19.25 31.39
CA ALA A 308 -11.99 -19.37 30.00
C ALA A 308 -10.93 -18.99 28.95
N ARG A 309 -9.84 -18.33 29.36
CA ARG A 309 -8.72 -17.96 28.45
C ARG A 309 -7.86 -19.17 28.09
N TRP A 310 -7.85 -20.21 28.92
CA TRP A 310 -7.09 -21.43 28.62
C TRP A 310 -7.95 -22.42 27.83
N ILE A 311 -7.61 -22.54 26.55
CA ILE A 311 -8.17 -23.53 25.64
C ILE A 311 -7.49 -24.88 25.86
N SER A 312 -8.26 -25.87 26.32
CA SER A 312 -7.74 -27.23 26.52
C SER A 312 -7.52 -27.90 25.17
N THR A 313 -6.37 -28.55 25.01
CA THR A 313 -6.09 -29.42 23.86
C THR A 313 -6.06 -30.88 24.22
N SER A 314 -6.41 -31.24 25.46
CA SER A 314 -6.48 -32.63 25.93
C SER A 314 -7.89 -33.15 26.16
N ILE A 315 -8.90 -32.26 26.05
CA ILE A 315 -10.32 -32.59 26.22
C ILE A 315 -11.11 -31.99 25.05
N PRO A 316 -11.99 -32.76 24.39
CA PRO A 316 -12.85 -32.24 23.31
C PRO A 316 -13.70 -31.05 23.77
N GLN A 317 -13.89 -30.07 22.89
CA GLN A 317 -14.61 -28.83 23.21
C GLN A 317 -16.01 -29.05 23.79
N LYS A 318 -16.73 -30.06 23.30
CA LYS A 318 -18.06 -30.44 23.79
C LYS A 318 -18.09 -30.87 25.27
N ASP A 319 -16.94 -31.24 25.84
CA ASP A 319 -16.79 -31.77 27.19
C ASP A 319 -16.09 -30.77 28.13
N TRP A 320 -15.93 -29.50 27.73
CA TRP A 320 -15.24 -28.47 28.54
C TRP A 320 -15.98 -28.07 29.82
N ASP A 321 -17.28 -28.30 29.90
CA ASP A 321 -18.08 -28.09 31.12
C ASP A 321 -18.02 -29.29 32.08
N SER A 322 -17.31 -30.36 31.72
CA SER A 322 -17.13 -31.52 32.60
C SER A 322 -16.26 -31.20 33.81
N THR A 323 -16.47 -31.90 34.93
CA THR A 323 -15.64 -31.76 36.13
C THR A 323 -14.15 -31.93 35.86
N LEU A 324 -13.79 -32.82 34.92
CA LEU A 324 -12.40 -33.05 34.51
C LEU A 324 -11.79 -31.81 33.86
N ALA A 325 -12.56 -31.10 33.03
CA ALA A 325 -12.11 -29.92 32.30
C ALA A 325 -12.16 -28.62 33.11
N LEU A 326 -13.02 -28.52 34.12
CA LEU A 326 -13.19 -27.28 34.90
C LEU A 326 -11.96 -26.95 35.77
N TYR A 327 -11.22 -27.96 36.24
CA TYR A 327 -10.12 -27.79 37.19
C TYR A 327 -8.78 -28.25 36.63
N SER A 328 -7.71 -27.51 36.93
CA SER A 328 -6.32 -27.90 36.67
C SER A 328 -5.88 -28.95 37.71
N SER A 329 -6.50 -30.13 37.62
CA SER A 329 -6.39 -31.22 38.59
C SER A 329 -5.32 -32.24 38.21
N ALA A 330 -4.94 -33.10 39.16
CA ALA A 330 -4.08 -34.25 38.89
C ALA A 330 -4.68 -35.16 37.82
N GLU A 331 -6.01 -35.34 37.83
CA GLU A 331 -6.78 -36.08 36.83
C GLU A 331 -6.67 -35.43 35.44
N TYR A 332 -6.80 -34.10 35.33
CA TYR A 332 -6.62 -33.37 34.07
C TYR A 332 -5.22 -33.59 33.50
N HIS A 333 -4.20 -33.38 34.33
CA HIS A 333 -2.80 -33.51 33.89
C HIS A 333 -2.40 -34.96 33.61
N CYS A 334 -3.05 -35.95 34.24
CA CYS A 334 -2.91 -37.33 33.83
C CYS A 334 -3.60 -37.60 32.48
N ASN A 335 -4.82 -37.10 32.29
CA ASN A 335 -5.56 -37.19 31.02
C ASN A 335 -4.76 -36.60 29.85
N ASN A 336 -4.14 -35.42 30.04
CA ASN A 336 -3.33 -34.78 29.00
C ASN A 336 -2.20 -35.68 28.47
N LEU A 337 -1.62 -36.58 29.29
CA LEU A 337 -0.56 -37.49 28.83
C LEU A 337 -1.10 -38.65 28.00
N VAL A 338 -2.32 -39.11 28.31
CA VAL A 338 -2.93 -40.32 27.75
C VAL A 338 -3.73 -40.01 26.49
N SER A 339 -4.50 -38.94 26.53
CA SER A 339 -5.43 -38.55 25.47
C SER A 339 -4.72 -37.87 24.31
N PRO A 340 -5.31 -37.90 23.10
CA PRO A 340 -4.78 -37.17 21.94
C PRO A 340 -4.72 -35.66 22.17
N VAL A 341 -3.75 -35.01 21.50
CA VAL A 341 -3.61 -33.55 21.50
C VAL A 341 -4.44 -32.96 20.35
N LEU A 342 -5.52 -32.27 20.70
CA LEU A 342 -6.45 -31.57 19.80
C LEU A 342 -5.96 -30.15 19.51
N PHE A 343 -4.76 -30.04 18.91
CA PHE A 343 -4.07 -28.75 18.78
C PHE A 343 -4.70 -27.86 17.70
N GLN A 344 -5.03 -28.42 16.53
CA GLN A 344 -5.75 -27.70 15.49
C GLN A 344 -7.11 -27.17 16.01
N GLU A 345 -7.86 -28.00 16.73
CA GLU A 345 -9.11 -27.57 17.34
C GLU A 345 -8.88 -26.36 18.28
N GLY A 346 -7.82 -26.38 19.08
CA GLY A 346 -7.44 -25.24 19.91
C GLY A 346 -7.03 -24.00 19.10
N LEU A 347 -6.24 -24.17 18.03
CA LEU A 347 -5.81 -23.07 17.16
C LEU A 347 -6.96 -22.43 16.38
N SER A 348 -8.01 -23.18 16.07
CA SER A 348 -9.20 -22.66 15.36
C SER A 348 -9.95 -21.57 16.14
N LEU A 349 -9.68 -21.44 17.44
CA LEU A 349 -10.29 -20.44 18.33
C LEU A 349 -9.41 -19.20 18.51
N VAL A 350 -8.20 -19.18 17.94
CA VAL A 350 -7.33 -18.00 17.94
C VAL A 350 -7.90 -16.95 16.98
N PRO A 351 -8.13 -15.70 17.42
CA PRO A 351 -8.67 -14.63 16.58
C PRO A 351 -7.78 -14.31 15.38
N ASP A 352 -8.40 -13.94 14.27
CA ASP A 352 -7.74 -13.71 12.98
C ASP A 352 -6.63 -12.63 13.01
N ASN A 353 -6.73 -11.65 13.92
CA ASN A 353 -5.75 -10.57 14.07
C ASN A 353 -4.81 -10.75 15.27
N ALA A 354 -4.74 -11.93 15.90
CA ALA A 354 -3.96 -12.15 17.12
C ALA A 354 -2.45 -11.95 16.94
N VAL A 355 -1.79 -11.53 18.02
CA VAL A 355 -0.34 -11.63 18.18
C VAL A 355 -0.06 -12.89 19.00
N VAL A 356 0.65 -13.84 18.42
CA VAL A 356 0.83 -15.18 18.96
C VAL A 356 2.29 -15.36 19.35
N VAL A 357 2.56 -15.57 20.64
CA VAL A 357 3.91 -15.84 21.14
C VAL A 357 4.11 -17.35 21.37
N GLU A 358 5.13 -17.92 20.74
CA GLU A 358 5.52 -19.32 20.97
C GLU A 358 6.49 -19.41 22.15
N ILE A 359 5.98 -19.93 23.27
CA ILE A 359 6.67 -20.12 24.54
C ILE A 359 7.29 -21.51 24.56
N ALA A 360 8.58 -21.56 24.23
CA ALA A 360 9.36 -22.78 24.15
C ALA A 360 10.87 -22.47 24.14
N PRO A 361 11.74 -23.44 24.50
CA PRO A 361 13.18 -23.33 24.29
C PRO A 361 13.57 -23.35 22.79
N HIS A 362 12.65 -23.70 21.89
CA HIS A 362 12.82 -23.62 20.44
C HIS A 362 11.49 -23.47 19.71
N ALA A 363 11.48 -22.59 18.72
CA ALA A 363 10.42 -22.32 17.75
C ALA A 363 10.01 -23.52 16.84
N LEU A 364 9.54 -24.63 17.40
CA LEU A 364 9.18 -25.84 16.66
C LEU A 364 7.84 -25.71 15.93
N LEU A 365 6.86 -25.04 16.53
CA LEU A 365 5.48 -24.96 16.03
C LEU A 365 5.29 -23.86 14.97
N GLN A 366 6.31 -23.06 14.66
CA GLN A 366 6.23 -21.97 13.67
C GLN A 366 5.60 -22.38 12.34
N ALA A 367 5.98 -23.53 11.79
CA ALA A 367 5.44 -24.01 10.52
C ALA A 367 3.94 -24.37 10.63
N ILE A 368 3.55 -24.97 11.76
CA ILE A 368 2.17 -25.36 12.05
C ILE A 368 1.30 -24.13 12.29
N LEU A 369 1.78 -23.19 13.10
CA LEU A 369 1.08 -21.94 13.42
C LEU A 369 0.86 -21.10 12.15
N LYS A 370 1.88 -20.94 11.30
CA LYS A 370 1.76 -20.19 10.04
C LYS A 370 0.81 -20.84 9.03
N ARG A 371 0.64 -22.16 9.09
CA ARG A 371 -0.28 -22.90 8.23
C ARG A 371 -1.72 -22.83 8.74
N SER A 372 -1.91 -22.91 10.06
CA SER A 372 -3.24 -23.07 10.66
C SER A 372 -3.91 -21.74 11.02
N LEU A 373 -3.12 -20.71 11.32
CA LEU A 373 -3.62 -19.38 11.64
C LEU A 373 -3.73 -18.50 10.40
N LYS A 374 -4.54 -17.44 10.47
CA LYS A 374 -4.67 -16.49 9.36
C LYS A 374 -3.36 -15.74 9.11
N PRO A 375 -3.07 -15.33 7.85
CA PRO A 375 -1.91 -14.50 7.54
C PRO A 375 -1.86 -13.15 8.26
N THR A 376 -3.00 -12.67 8.75
CA THR A 376 -3.16 -11.46 9.57
C THR A 376 -2.68 -11.64 11.02
N CYS A 377 -2.45 -12.88 11.47
CA CYS A 377 -1.82 -13.14 12.76
C CYS A 377 -0.31 -12.88 12.71
N SER A 378 0.26 -12.37 13.80
CA SER A 378 1.70 -12.19 13.95
C SER A 378 2.27 -13.27 14.87
N ILE A 379 3.08 -14.18 14.34
CA ILE A 379 3.59 -15.34 15.09
C ILE A 379 5.05 -15.11 15.47
N LEU A 380 5.33 -15.08 16.78
CA LEU A 380 6.58 -14.60 17.37
C LEU A 380 7.21 -15.65 18.29
N PRO A 381 8.30 -16.32 17.90
CA PRO A 381 9.01 -17.23 18.78
C PRO A 381 9.87 -16.49 19.82
N LEU A 382 10.03 -17.08 21.01
CA LEU A 382 10.85 -16.47 22.07
C LEU A 382 12.29 -16.98 22.14
N MET A 383 12.56 -18.19 21.61
CA MET A 383 13.91 -18.76 21.53
C MET A 383 14.08 -19.63 20.27
N ARG A 384 15.32 -19.71 19.79
CA ARG A 384 15.70 -20.51 18.62
C ARG A 384 16.99 -21.29 18.89
N ARG A 385 16.90 -22.61 18.73
CA ARG A 385 18.07 -23.51 18.73
C ARG A 385 19.08 -23.09 17.65
N GLY A 386 20.35 -23.04 18.03
CA GLY A 386 21.44 -22.64 17.15
C GLY A 386 21.57 -21.14 16.91
N HIS A 387 20.73 -20.30 17.52
CA HIS A 387 20.92 -18.85 17.47
C HIS A 387 22.14 -18.45 18.30
N ALA A 388 22.97 -17.55 17.78
CA ALA A 388 24.23 -17.14 18.42
C ALA A 388 23.99 -16.51 19.81
N ASN A 389 22.92 -15.73 19.96
CA ASN A 389 22.54 -15.09 21.20
C ASN A 389 21.02 -15.09 21.39
N ASN A 390 20.48 -16.00 22.22
CA ASN A 390 19.03 -16.07 22.42
C ASN A 390 18.48 -14.89 23.26
N LEU A 391 19.33 -14.12 23.95
CA LEU A 391 18.90 -12.90 24.65
C LEU A 391 18.50 -11.80 23.66
N GLU A 392 19.34 -11.52 22.66
CA GLU A 392 19.01 -10.57 21.60
C GLU A 392 17.83 -11.04 20.75
N PHE A 393 17.75 -12.35 20.50
CA PHE A 393 16.60 -12.95 19.81
C PHE A 393 15.29 -12.70 20.57
N PHE A 394 15.28 -12.97 21.88
CA PHE A 394 14.14 -12.71 22.75
C PHE A 394 13.75 -11.22 22.73
N LEU A 395 14.71 -10.32 22.99
CA LEU A 395 14.44 -8.87 23.01
C LEU A 395 13.92 -8.36 21.67
N SER A 396 14.43 -8.88 20.54
CA SER A 396 13.90 -8.56 19.21
C SER A 396 12.44 -8.96 19.07
N HIS A 397 12.06 -10.14 19.53
CA HIS A 397 10.66 -10.61 19.44
C HIS A 397 9.74 -9.87 20.41
N ILE A 398 10.23 -9.41 21.56
CA ILE A 398 9.51 -8.47 22.43
C ILE A 398 9.32 -7.12 21.72
N GLY A 399 10.34 -6.61 21.03
CA GLY A 399 10.22 -5.44 20.16
C GLY A 399 9.15 -5.62 19.08
N LYS A 400 9.06 -6.82 18.50
CA LYS A 400 8.00 -7.18 17.53
C LYS A 400 6.61 -7.25 18.15
N VAL A 401 6.47 -7.69 19.41
CA VAL A 401 5.19 -7.58 20.13
C VAL A 401 4.76 -6.11 20.21
N TYR A 402 5.69 -5.21 20.55
CA TYR A 402 5.44 -3.77 20.58
C TYR A 402 5.03 -3.20 19.21
N MET A 403 5.74 -3.56 18.15
CA MET A 403 5.40 -3.12 16.79
C MET A 403 4.03 -3.61 16.32
N ASN A 404 3.54 -4.74 16.85
CA ASN A 404 2.21 -5.24 16.55
C ASN A 404 1.11 -4.61 17.41
N GLY A 405 1.41 -3.52 18.14
CA GLY A 405 0.42 -2.66 18.78
C GLY A 405 0.19 -2.95 20.27
N ILE A 406 0.90 -3.91 20.86
CA ILE A 406 0.78 -4.25 22.28
C ILE A 406 1.86 -3.51 23.06
N ASN A 407 1.50 -2.71 24.04
CA ASN A 407 2.49 -1.97 24.84
C ASN A 407 3.33 -2.92 25.71
N VAL A 408 4.62 -2.62 25.82
CA VAL A 408 5.60 -3.42 26.57
C VAL A 408 6.23 -2.55 27.67
N ASP A 409 6.19 -2.99 28.92
CA ASP A 409 6.86 -2.30 30.04
C ASP A 409 8.35 -2.68 30.11
N SER A 410 9.15 -2.16 29.17
CA SER A 410 10.58 -2.48 29.06
C SER A 410 11.41 -2.00 30.24
N LYS A 411 10.91 -1.06 31.06
CA LYS A 411 11.62 -0.53 32.24
C LYS A 411 11.91 -1.62 33.28
N GLN A 412 11.07 -2.67 33.30
CA GLN A 412 11.17 -3.76 34.27
C GLN A 412 12.34 -4.72 33.99
N LEU A 413 12.95 -4.65 32.79
CA LEU A 413 14.10 -5.48 32.42
C LEU A 413 15.44 -4.88 32.85
N TYR A 414 15.49 -3.57 33.10
CA TYR A 414 16.72 -2.81 33.33
C TYR A 414 16.78 -2.26 34.76
N PRO A 415 17.96 -1.86 35.24
CA PRO A 415 18.07 -1.15 36.52
C PRO A 415 17.11 0.05 36.56
N ARG A 416 16.50 0.29 37.72
CA ARG A 416 15.57 1.40 37.89
C ARG A 416 16.30 2.73 37.69
N VAL A 417 15.73 3.58 36.85
CA VAL A 417 16.12 4.99 36.72
C VAL A 417 15.54 5.77 37.89
N GLU A 418 16.37 6.58 38.55
CA GLU A 418 15.93 7.47 39.62
C GLU A 418 15.43 8.78 39.03
N TYR A 419 14.26 9.24 39.49
CA TYR A 419 13.69 10.52 39.13
C TYR A 419 13.90 11.54 40.26
N PRO A 420 14.19 12.82 39.95
CA PRO A 420 14.32 13.41 38.61
C PRO A 420 15.59 13.00 37.88
N VAL A 421 15.55 12.96 36.55
CA VAL A 421 16.74 12.65 35.72
C VAL A 421 17.80 13.75 35.81
N PRO A 422 19.10 13.44 35.57
CA PRO A 422 20.18 14.42 35.65
C PRO A 422 20.02 15.64 34.71
N VAL A 423 20.55 16.78 35.15
CA VAL A 423 20.71 17.95 34.27
C VAL A 423 21.67 17.61 33.13
N GLY A 424 21.25 17.89 31.90
CA GLY A 424 22.01 17.54 30.70
C GLY A 424 21.50 16.28 29.98
N THR A 425 20.53 15.56 30.55
CA THR A 425 19.80 14.52 29.80
C THR A 425 19.14 15.16 28.55
N PRO A 426 19.33 14.59 27.35
CA PRO A 426 18.86 15.16 26.10
C PRO A 426 17.35 15.44 26.05
N LEU A 427 16.98 16.51 25.32
CA LEU A 427 15.59 16.90 25.11
C LEU A 427 14.85 15.92 24.19
N ILE A 428 13.58 15.67 24.49
CA ILE A 428 12.69 14.81 23.68
C ILE A 428 11.85 15.63 22.70
N SER A 429 11.37 16.81 23.07
CA SER A 429 10.45 17.59 22.24
C SER A 429 10.94 17.88 20.81
N PRO A 430 12.24 18.14 20.54
CA PRO A 430 12.71 18.38 19.16
C PRO A 430 12.71 17.11 18.29
N LEU A 431 12.57 15.92 18.90
CA LEU A 431 12.58 14.63 18.23
C LEU A 431 11.17 14.19 17.82
N VAL A 432 10.13 14.80 18.40
CA VAL A 432 8.73 14.47 18.09
C VAL A 432 8.34 15.17 16.79
N GLN A 433 8.36 14.40 15.70
CA GLN A 433 7.94 14.88 14.38
C GLN A 433 6.50 14.48 14.08
N TRP A 434 5.73 15.42 13.54
CA TRP A 434 4.33 15.25 13.16
C TRP A 434 4.19 15.18 11.65
N ASP A 435 3.03 14.73 11.19
CA ASP A 435 2.67 14.80 9.77
C ASP A 435 2.19 16.22 9.44
N HIS A 436 3.08 17.03 8.86
CA HIS A 436 2.78 18.38 8.37
C HIS A 436 2.67 18.41 6.83
N ALA A 437 2.36 17.29 6.17
CA ALA A 437 2.20 17.26 4.72
C ALA A 437 1.02 18.12 4.24
N GLN A 438 -0.04 18.22 5.06
CA GLN A 438 -1.16 19.12 4.80
C GLN A 438 -0.81 20.55 5.24
N THR A 439 -0.96 21.49 4.31
CA THR A 439 -0.93 22.92 4.61
C THR A 439 -2.32 23.42 4.91
N TRP A 440 -2.41 24.39 5.80
CA TRP A 440 -3.67 24.99 6.25
C TRP A 440 -3.74 26.43 5.80
N ASP A 441 -4.94 26.98 5.72
CA ASP A 441 -5.14 28.39 5.36
C ASP A 441 -4.51 29.30 6.41
N VAL A 442 -3.51 30.05 5.99
CA VAL A 442 -2.87 31.09 6.80
C VAL A 442 -3.34 32.44 6.26
N PRO A 443 -4.04 33.26 7.07
CA PRO A 443 -4.46 34.59 6.66
C PRO A 443 -3.30 35.40 6.08
N LYS A 444 -3.47 35.91 4.87
CA LYS A 444 -2.47 36.69 4.14
C LYS A 444 -2.67 38.18 4.41
N ALA A 445 -1.62 38.97 4.16
CA ALA A 445 -1.68 40.43 4.28
C ALA A 445 -2.84 41.06 3.47
N GLU A 446 -3.15 40.47 2.32
CA GLU A 446 -4.24 40.89 1.41
C GLU A 446 -5.65 40.60 1.94
N ASP A 447 -5.80 39.68 2.90
CA ASP A 447 -7.09 39.39 3.54
C ASP A 447 -7.48 40.49 4.55
N PHE A 448 -6.52 41.33 4.95
CA PHE A 448 -6.76 42.44 5.86
C PHE A 448 -7.18 43.71 5.08
N PRO A 449 -8.13 44.51 5.61
CA PRO A 449 -8.61 45.70 4.93
C PRO A 449 -7.47 46.71 4.65
N ALA A 450 -7.20 46.97 3.37
CA ALA A 450 -6.30 48.04 2.93
C ALA A 450 -7.12 49.24 2.43
N GLY A 451 -7.68 50.05 3.34
CA GLY A 451 -8.42 51.28 3.00
C GLY A 451 -9.39 51.74 4.09
N SER A 452 -9.77 53.03 4.08
CA SER A 452 -10.76 53.57 5.04
C SER A 452 -12.18 53.20 4.62
N GLY A 453 -12.78 52.24 5.33
CA GLY A 453 -14.18 51.82 5.15
C GLY A 453 -14.36 50.95 3.92
N GLY A 454 -14.35 49.62 4.13
CA GLY A 454 -14.48 48.61 3.06
C GLY A 454 -15.45 49.06 1.97
N SER A 455 -14.92 49.31 0.77
CA SER A 455 -15.70 49.85 -0.33
C SER A 455 -16.83 48.87 -0.66
N THR A 456 -18.06 49.21 -0.28
CA THR A 456 -19.27 48.43 -0.61
C THR A 456 -19.50 48.32 -2.11
N SER A 457 -18.77 49.12 -2.90
CA SER A 457 -18.83 49.17 -4.36
C SER A 457 -17.79 48.25 -5.04
N ALA A 458 -16.96 47.51 -4.29
CA ALA A 458 -16.05 46.52 -4.85
C ALA A 458 -16.07 45.22 -4.04
N THR A 459 -15.99 44.07 -4.71
CA THR A 459 -15.94 42.76 -4.05
C THR A 459 -15.08 41.80 -4.86
N ILE A 460 -14.19 41.08 -4.17
CA ILE A 460 -13.41 39.97 -4.75
C ILE A 460 -14.12 38.66 -4.43
N TYR A 461 -14.34 37.85 -5.46
CA TYR A 461 -14.86 36.48 -5.35
C TYR A 461 -13.74 35.50 -5.67
N ASN A 462 -13.44 34.60 -4.74
CA ASN A 462 -12.53 33.50 -4.97
C ASN A 462 -13.32 32.26 -5.40
N ILE A 463 -13.23 31.89 -6.67
CA ILE A 463 -13.92 30.73 -7.25
C ILE A 463 -13.03 29.51 -7.08
N ASP A 464 -13.37 28.60 -6.17
CA ASP A 464 -12.58 27.40 -5.89
C ASP A 464 -13.07 26.18 -6.69
N MET A 465 -12.17 25.57 -7.45
CA MET A 465 -12.41 24.41 -8.33
C MET A 465 -12.02 23.07 -7.69
N ASN A 466 -11.72 23.02 -6.39
CA ASN A 466 -11.50 21.77 -5.69
C ASN A 466 -12.81 20.97 -5.52
N PRO A 467 -12.80 19.63 -5.53
CA PRO A 467 -14.02 18.80 -5.44
C PRO A 467 -14.89 19.05 -4.20
N GLU A 468 -14.30 19.50 -3.11
CA GLU A 468 -14.97 19.81 -1.85
C GLU A 468 -15.65 21.19 -1.85
N SER A 469 -15.35 22.04 -2.84
CA SER A 469 -15.87 23.41 -2.96
C SER A 469 -17.33 23.44 -3.42
N PRO A 470 -18.17 24.36 -2.90
CA PRO A 470 -19.51 24.59 -3.43
C PRO A 470 -19.52 25.11 -4.87
N ASP A 471 -18.43 25.71 -5.36
CA ASP A 471 -18.31 26.23 -6.73
C ASP A 471 -17.90 25.14 -7.75
N TYR A 472 -17.60 23.91 -7.30
CA TYR A 472 -17.13 22.82 -8.15
C TYR A 472 -18.10 22.46 -9.29
N TYR A 473 -19.40 22.77 -9.15
CA TYR A 473 -20.39 22.57 -10.22
C TYR A 473 -20.03 23.28 -11.54
N MET A 474 -19.21 24.33 -11.48
CA MET A 474 -18.68 25.06 -12.64
C MET A 474 -17.87 24.18 -13.59
N ILE A 475 -17.32 23.05 -13.11
CA ILE A 475 -16.64 22.04 -13.95
C ILE A 475 -17.52 21.56 -15.11
N GLY A 476 -18.85 21.60 -14.93
CA GLY A 476 -19.81 21.22 -15.96
C GLY A 476 -19.98 22.24 -17.09
N HIS A 477 -19.50 23.48 -16.94
CA HIS A 477 -19.51 24.46 -18.02
C HIS A 477 -18.24 24.31 -18.90
N CYS A 478 -18.13 23.14 -19.54
CA CYS A 478 -17.02 22.81 -20.41
C CYS A 478 -17.36 23.13 -21.87
N ILE A 479 -16.51 23.92 -22.53
CA ILE A 479 -16.65 24.30 -23.93
C ILE A 479 -15.32 24.08 -24.63
N ASP A 480 -15.33 23.29 -25.70
CA ASP A 480 -14.15 22.88 -26.48
C ASP A 480 -13.03 22.36 -25.56
N GLY A 481 -13.41 21.51 -24.60
CA GLY A 481 -12.52 20.89 -23.61
C GLY A 481 -11.88 21.83 -22.59
N ARG A 482 -12.35 23.08 -22.44
CA ARG A 482 -11.97 24.02 -21.37
C ARG A 482 -13.16 24.30 -20.46
N VAL A 483 -12.91 24.36 -19.16
CA VAL A 483 -13.90 24.85 -18.20
C VAL A 483 -13.87 26.38 -18.25
N LEU A 484 -14.89 26.97 -18.87
CA LEU A 484 -15.01 28.42 -18.96
C LEU A 484 -15.92 28.92 -17.85
N TYR A 485 -15.59 30.04 -17.20
CA TYR A 485 -16.51 30.68 -16.29
C TYR A 485 -17.73 31.17 -17.08
N PRO A 486 -18.97 30.75 -16.72
CA PRO A 486 -20.16 31.06 -17.50
C PRO A 486 -20.37 32.56 -17.67
N ALA A 487 -20.81 32.99 -18.85
CA ALA A 487 -21.14 34.39 -19.14
C ALA A 487 -22.20 34.95 -18.15
N THR A 488 -23.15 34.10 -17.79
CA THR A 488 -24.20 34.39 -16.81
C THR A 488 -23.69 34.43 -15.37
N GLY A 489 -22.57 33.76 -15.09
CA GLY A 489 -21.89 33.83 -13.80
C GLY A 489 -21.47 35.27 -13.47
N TYR A 490 -20.91 36.00 -14.43
CA TYR A 490 -20.50 37.40 -14.21
C TYR A 490 -21.69 38.29 -13.86
N LEU A 491 -22.84 38.07 -14.48
CA LEU A 491 -24.08 38.79 -14.17
C LEU A 491 -24.54 38.50 -12.75
N VAL A 492 -24.50 37.23 -12.34
CA VAL A 492 -24.86 36.83 -10.97
C VAL A 492 -23.89 37.42 -9.93
N LEU A 493 -22.59 37.50 -10.23
CA LEU A 493 -21.63 38.18 -9.34
C LEU A 493 -21.92 39.68 -9.24
N ALA A 494 -22.21 40.35 -10.36
CA ALA A 494 -22.60 41.75 -10.37
C ALA A 494 -23.91 42.00 -9.60
N TRP A 495 -24.91 41.11 -9.78
CA TRP A 495 -26.16 41.15 -9.02
C TRP A 495 -25.90 41.04 -7.52
N ARG A 496 -25.15 40.01 -7.09
CA ARG A 496 -24.80 39.79 -5.67
C ARG A 496 -24.07 40.99 -5.08
N THR A 497 -23.17 41.60 -5.84
CA THR A 497 -22.42 42.79 -5.41
C THR A 497 -23.37 43.98 -5.25
N LEU A 498 -24.33 44.17 -6.17
CA LEU A 498 -25.33 45.24 -6.07
C LEU A 498 -26.22 45.07 -4.83
N MET A 499 -26.76 43.86 -4.62
CA MET A 499 -27.59 43.54 -3.47
C MET A 499 -26.84 43.79 -2.15
N ARG A 500 -25.57 43.36 -2.08
CA ARG A 500 -24.69 43.61 -0.93
C ARG A 500 -24.47 45.11 -0.69
N SER A 501 -24.24 45.89 -1.75
CA SER A 501 -24.01 47.34 -1.64
C SER A 501 -25.23 48.11 -1.13
N LEU A 502 -26.44 47.61 -1.42
CA LEU A 502 -27.71 48.21 -1.03
C LEU A 502 -28.31 47.60 0.25
N GLY A 503 -27.75 46.49 0.76
CA GLY A 503 -28.25 45.81 1.96
C GLY A 503 -29.59 45.09 1.76
N VAL A 504 -29.91 44.69 0.53
CA VAL A 504 -31.17 44.01 0.15
C VAL A 504 -30.94 42.54 -0.22
N VAL A 505 -32.01 41.76 -0.22
CA VAL A 505 -31.97 40.30 -0.45
C VAL A 505 -32.20 39.99 -1.93
N MET A 506 -31.34 39.15 -2.51
CA MET A 506 -31.36 38.80 -3.94
C MET A 506 -32.65 38.09 -4.36
N GLU A 507 -33.21 37.25 -3.49
CA GLU A 507 -34.38 36.39 -3.75
C GLU A 507 -35.70 37.14 -3.84
N THR A 508 -35.74 38.44 -3.50
CA THR A 508 -36.97 39.24 -3.50
C THR A 508 -36.85 40.54 -4.30
N THR A 509 -35.65 40.86 -4.80
CA THR A 509 -35.37 42.15 -5.44
C THR A 509 -35.20 41.97 -6.95
N PRO A 510 -36.10 42.55 -7.77
CA PRO A 510 -35.95 42.54 -9.22
C PRO A 510 -34.74 43.34 -9.70
N VAL A 511 -34.05 42.84 -10.72
CA VAL A 511 -32.84 43.46 -11.29
C VAL A 511 -32.94 43.56 -12.80
N THR A 512 -32.37 44.63 -13.37
CA THR A 512 -32.11 44.75 -14.80
C THR A 512 -30.63 44.92 -15.08
N PHE A 513 -30.19 44.30 -16.17
CA PHE A 513 -28.90 44.52 -16.80
C PHE A 513 -29.12 45.15 -18.16
N GLU A 514 -28.27 46.10 -18.53
CA GLU A 514 -28.28 46.75 -19.84
C GLU A 514 -26.87 46.82 -20.43
N ASP A 515 -26.78 46.77 -21.76
CA ASP A 515 -25.54 46.95 -22.53
C ASP A 515 -24.38 46.07 -22.05
N VAL A 516 -24.67 44.83 -21.64
CA VAL A 516 -23.66 43.89 -21.16
C VAL A 516 -22.76 43.50 -22.32
N THR A 517 -21.45 43.68 -22.15
CA THR A 517 -20.42 43.29 -23.10
C THR A 517 -19.41 42.36 -22.43
N ILE A 518 -19.16 41.22 -23.05
CA ILE A 518 -18.20 40.21 -22.62
C ILE A 518 -16.96 40.34 -23.50
N HIS A 519 -15.86 40.77 -22.90
CA HIS A 519 -14.59 41.03 -23.60
C HIS A 519 -13.72 39.77 -23.68
N ARG A 520 -13.76 38.94 -22.62
CA ARG A 520 -13.04 37.67 -22.54
C ARG A 520 -13.76 36.70 -21.61
N ALA A 521 -13.57 35.41 -21.86
CA ALA A 521 -13.98 34.36 -20.94
C ALA A 521 -12.81 33.97 -20.03
N THR A 522 -13.04 33.95 -18.73
CA THR A 522 -12.13 33.38 -17.72
C THR A 522 -12.09 31.86 -17.85
N ILE A 523 -10.90 31.30 -17.86
CA ILE A 523 -10.67 29.84 -17.93
C ILE A 523 -10.41 29.36 -16.51
N LEU A 524 -11.23 28.43 -16.03
CA LEU A 524 -11.08 27.85 -14.70
C LEU A 524 -10.08 26.69 -14.73
N PRO A 525 -9.13 26.62 -13.78
CA PRO A 525 -8.22 25.50 -13.66
C PRO A 525 -8.97 24.24 -13.19
N LYS A 526 -8.35 23.07 -13.35
CA LYS A 526 -8.93 21.80 -12.88
C LYS A 526 -8.94 21.68 -11.34
N THR A 527 -8.02 22.35 -10.67
CA THR A 527 -7.87 22.42 -9.21
C THR A 527 -7.32 23.79 -8.82
N GLY A 528 -7.54 24.21 -7.57
CA GLY A 528 -7.20 25.54 -7.09
C GLY A 528 -8.27 26.58 -7.38
N SER A 529 -7.94 27.86 -7.24
CA SER A 529 -8.94 28.95 -7.28
C SER A 529 -8.60 30.08 -8.25
N VAL A 530 -9.62 30.81 -8.68
CA VAL A 530 -9.50 32.01 -9.52
C VAL A 530 -10.20 33.18 -8.84
N GLN A 531 -9.53 34.33 -8.76
CA GLN A 531 -10.10 35.54 -8.19
C GLN A 531 -10.74 36.41 -9.27
N LEU A 532 -12.01 36.77 -9.07
CA LEU A 532 -12.76 37.71 -9.89
C LEU A 532 -13.15 38.93 -9.05
N GLU A 533 -12.71 40.10 -9.48
CA GLU A 533 -13.05 41.38 -8.83
C GLU A 533 -14.23 42.02 -9.56
N VAL A 534 -15.30 42.32 -8.81
CA VAL A 534 -16.46 43.07 -9.30
C VAL A 534 -16.41 44.48 -8.73
N ARG A 535 -16.53 45.48 -9.60
CA ARG A 535 -16.63 46.90 -9.24
C ARG A 535 -17.94 47.48 -9.74
N LEU A 536 -18.61 48.23 -8.87
CA LEU A 536 -19.83 48.97 -9.15
C LEU A 536 -19.54 50.47 -9.14
N MET A 537 -20.24 51.20 -10.00
CA MET A 537 -20.21 52.66 -10.09
C MET A 537 -21.62 53.19 -9.85
N PRO A 538 -22.08 53.33 -8.59
CA PRO A 538 -23.49 53.55 -8.25
C PRO A 538 -24.13 54.74 -8.97
N ALA A 539 -23.42 55.85 -9.12
CA ALA A 539 -23.93 57.06 -9.78
C ALA A 539 -24.25 56.86 -11.27
N THR A 540 -23.61 55.89 -11.94
CA THR A 540 -23.81 55.61 -13.37
C THR A 540 -24.49 54.26 -13.62
N SER A 541 -24.78 53.51 -12.55
CA SER A 541 -25.25 52.13 -12.59
C SER A 541 -24.35 51.18 -13.38
N ARG A 542 -23.07 51.53 -13.62
CA ARG A 542 -22.14 50.67 -14.37
C ARG A 542 -21.51 49.63 -13.46
N PHE A 543 -21.22 48.46 -14.03
CA PHE A 543 -20.41 47.44 -13.38
C PHE A 543 -19.30 46.94 -14.30
N GLU A 544 -18.21 46.50 -13.69
CA GLU A 544 -17.08 45.86 -14.35
C GLU A 544 -16.65 44.62 -13.56
N VAL A 545 -16.33 43.54 -14.25
CA VAL A 545 -15.75 42.32 -13.66
C VAL A 545 -14.38 42.10 -14.27
N SER A 546 -13.37 41.91 -13.44
CA SER A 546 -11.96 41.79 -13.84
C SER A 546 -11.29 40.57 -13.23
N GLU A 547 -10.39 39.95 -13.99
CA GLU A 547 -9.55 38.82 -13.57
C GLU A 547 -8.08 39.28 -13.59
N ASN A 548 -7.41 39.31 -12.44
CA ASN A 548 -6.04 39.82 -12.31
C ASN A 548 -5.85 41.21 -12.97
N GLY A 549 -6.81 42.11 -12.77
CA GLY A 549 -6.82 43.45 -13.36
C GLY A 549 -7.21 43.53 -14.84
N ASN A 550 -7.48 42.41 -15.52
CA ASN A 550 -7.95 42.41 -16.91
C ASN A 550 -9.48 42.40 -16.97
N LEU A 551 -10.06 43.34 -17.72
CA LEU A 551 -11.51 43.44 -17.90
C LEU A 551 -12.07 42.19 -18.60
N ALA A 552 -13.01 41.51 -17.92
CA ALA A 552 -13.74 40.36 -18.44
C ALA A 552 -15.12 40.76 -18.97
N VAL A 553 -15.90 41.48 -18.16
CA VAL A 553 -17.28 41.90 -18.50
C VAL A 553 -17.53 43.33 -18.04
N SER A 554 -18.30 44.08 -18.82
CA SER A 554 -18.78 45.43 -18.46
C SER A 554 -20.25 45.60 -18.85
N GLY A 555 -21.01 46.37 -18.09
CA GLY A 555 -22.40 46.71 -18.44
C GLY A 555 -23.02 47.69 -17.44
N LYS A 556 -24.34 47.77 -17.44
CA LYS A 556 -25.10 48.45 -16.39
C LYS A 556 -25.95 47.46 -15.60
N VAL A 557 -26.12 47.70 -14.31
CA VAL A 557 -26.98 46.94 -13.41
C VAL A 557 -27.71 47.88 -12.47
N SER A 558 -29.02 47.73 -12.34
CA SER A 558 -29.86 48.53 -11.45
C SER A 558 -31.07 47.74 -10.96
N ILE A 559 -31.70 48.21 -9.88
CA ILE A 559 -32.98 47.67 -9.41
C ILE A 559 -34.07 48.12 -10.38
N LEU A 560 -35.03 47.23 -10.66
CA LEU A 560 -36.19 47.57 -11.48
C LEU A 560 -37.15 48.46 -10.67
N GLU A 561 -37.30 49.72 -11.09
CA GLU A 561 -38.25 50.67 -10.48
C GLU A 561 -39.71 50.30 -10.81
N ASP A 562 -40.65 50.70 -9.95
CA ASP A 562 -42.05 50.24 -9.96
C ASP A 562 -42.74 50.34 -11.35
N ALA A 563 -42.56 51.44 -12.08
CA ALA A 563 -43.18 51.60 -13.41
C ALA A 563 -42.60 50.65 -14.47
N ALA A 564 -41.29 50.39 -14.43
CA ALA A 564 -40.62 49.44 -15.33
C ALA A 564 -40.94 47.99 -14.93
N LEU A 565 -41.06 47.74 -13.63
CA LEU A 565 -41.46 46.46 -13.06
C LEU A 565 -42.89 46.10 -13.46
N ASP A 566 -43.85 47.02 -13.35
CA ASP A 566 -45.23 46.77 -13.76
C ASP A 566 -45.35 46.47 -15.26
N SER A 567 -44.60 47.19 -16.10
CA SER A 567 -44.52 46.91 -17.54
C SER A 567 -43.96 45.50 -17.81
N PHE A 568 -42.87 45.13 -17.13
CA PHE A 568 -42.24 43.82 -17.25
C PHE A 568 -43.17 42.69 -16.81
N ARG A 569 -43.87 42.86 -15.68
CA ARG A 569 -44.86 41.92 -15.16
C ARG A 569 -46.04 41.75 -16.11
N SER A 570 -46.50 42.84 -16.71
CA SER A 570 -47.56 42.81 -17.73
C SER A 570 -47.12 42.04 -18.98
N GLU A 571 -45.87 42.21 -19.42
CA GLU A 571 -45.33 41.52 -20.59
C GLU A 571 -45.15 40.02 -20.37
N ILE A 572 -44.57 39.65 -19.23
CA ILE A 572 -44.35 38.27 -18.81
C ILE A 572 -45.67 37.56 -18.48
N GLY A 573 -46.71 38.28 -18.04
CA GLY A 573 -48.04 37.79 -17.70
C GLY A 573 -48.97 37.51 -18.90
N LYS A 574 -48.59 37.90 -20.13
CA LYS A 574 -49.40 37.62 -21.32
C LYS A 574 -49.38 36.11 -21.63
N PRO A 575 -50.55 35.46 -21.85
CA PRO A 575 -50.57 34.07 -22.29
C PRO A 575 -49.87 33.97 -23.65
N VAL A 576 -48.91 33.06 -23.75
CA VAL A 576 -48.25 32.73 -25.02
C VAL A 576 -49.34 32.15 -25.93
N ALA A 577 -49.57 32.77 -27.07
CA ALA A 577 -50.56 32.30 -28.04
C ALA A 577 -50.25 30.83 -28.38
N GLY A 578 -51.23 29.94 -28.19
CA GLY A 578 -51.10 28.54 -28.53
C GLY A 578 -50.80 28.40 -30.02
N ASP A 579 -49.76 27.64 -30.35
CA ASP A 579 -49.34 27.38 -31.71
C ASP A 579 -50.34 26.42 -32.37
N ASP A 580 -51.36 27.00 -33.01
CA ASP A 580 -52.38 26.29 -33.79
C ASP A 580 -51.82 26.09 -35.21
N GLY A 581 -50.83 25.19 -35.36
CA GLY A 581 -50.22 24.91 -36.66
C GLY A 581 -48.97 24.01 -36.61
N ASP A 582 -49.13 22.79 -37.11
CA ASP A 582 -48.12 21.73 -37.32
C ASP A 582 -47.53 21.04 -36.05
N PRO A 583 -47.52 19.70 -35.98
CA PRO A 583 -46.94 18.98 -34.86
C PRO A 583 -45.42 19.12 -34.87
N LYS A 584 -44.90 20.10 -34.11
CA LYS A 584 -43.45 20.25 -33.93
C LYS A 584 -42.88 19.03 -33.22
N LEU A 585 -41.82 18.45 -33.80
CA LEU A 585 -41.12 17.30 -33.23
C LEU A 585 -40.49 17.69 -31.88
N ARG A 586 -40.80 16.93 -30.84
CA ARG A 586 -40.24 17.11 -29.50
C ARG A 586 -38.86 16.45 -29.41
N LEU A 587 -37.87 17.20 -28.96
CA LEU A 587 -36.51 16.77 -28.65
C LEU A 587 -36.36 16.66 -27.13
N MET A 588 -35.74 15.57 -26.67
CA MET A 588 -35.44 15.38 -25.25
C MET A 588 -34.01 15.86 -24.95
N ALA A 589 -33.69 16.04 -23.66
CA ALA A 589 -32.36 16.47 -23.21
C ALA A 589 -31.19 15.76 -23.91
N HIS A 590 -31.28 14.43 -24.08
CA HIS A 590 -30.20 13.65 -24.72
C HIS A 590 -29.98 14.01 -26.20
N ASP A 591 -31.05 14.33 -26.95
CA ASP A 591 -30.96 14.76 -28.35
C ASP A 591 -30.29 16.14 -28.44
N ILE A 592 -30.71 17.03 -27.54
CA ILE A 592 -30.28 18.43 -27.49
C ILE A 592 -28.79 18.51 -27.12
N TYR A 593 -28.38 17.85 -26.04
CA TYR A 593 -27.00 17.88 -25.58
C TYR A 593 -26.06 17.07 -26.47
N LYS A 594 -26.58 16.08 -27.22
CA LYS A 594 -25.82 15.44 -28.31
C LYS A 594 -25.50 16.45 -29.42
N GLU A 595 -26.48 17.23 -29.87
CA GLU A 595 -26.25 18.25 -30.90
C GLU A 595 -25.33 19.37 -30.41
N LEU A 596 -25.54 19.88 -29.20
CA LEU A 596 -24.66 20.90 -28.60
C LEU A 596 -23.21 20.40 -28.48
N ARG A 597 -23.00 19.15 -28.03
CA ARG A 597 -21.67 18.53 -27.98
C ARG A 597 -21.01 18.44 -29.35
N LEU A 598 -21.76 18.10 -30.40
CA LEU A 598 -21.22 18.05 -31.78
C LEU A 598 -20.75 19.42 -32.28
N ARG A 599 -21.33 20.51 -31.77
CA ARG A 599 -20.92 21.89 -32.06
C ARG A 599 -19.70 22.35 -31.23
N GLY A 600 -19.32 21.60 -30.19
CA GLY A 600 -18.20 21.91 -29.29
C GLY A 600 -18.61 22.37 -27.88
N TYR A 601 -19.89 22.30 -27.52
CA TYR A 601 -20.36 22.59 -26.16
C TYR A 601 -20.40 21.29 -25.34
N ASP A 602 -19.33 21.01 -24.61
CA ASP A 602 -19.16 19.81 -23.79
C ASP A 602 -19.83 19.94 -22.41
N TYR A 603 -21.07 20.44 -22.36
CA TYR A 603 -21.78 20.65 -21.10
C TYR A 603 -21.89 19.37 -20.27
N GLY A 604 -21.37 19.42 -19.04
CA GLY A 604 -21.53 18.40 -18.02
C GLY A 604 -22.90 18.45 -17.37
N LYS A 605 -23.23 17.42 -16.58
CA LYS A 605 -24.58 17.21 -16.02
C LYS A 605 -25.17 18.41 -15.26
N THR A 606 -24.33 19.21 -14.59
CA THR A 606 -24.77 20.40 -13.82
C THR A 606 -25.29 21.54 -14.71
N PHE A 607 -24.85 21.62 -15.97
CA PHE A 607 -25.27 22.62 -16.95
C PHE A 607 -26.23 22.04 -17.99
N GLN A 608 -26.68 20.79 -17.83
CA GLN A 608 -27.66 20.15 -18.71
C GLN A 608 -29.11 20.43 -18.27
N GLY A 609 -29.49 21.71 -18.25
CA GLY A 609 -30.79 22.16 -17.76
C GLY A 609 -31.96 22.07 -18.75
N ILE A 610 -31.75 21.87 -20.05
CA ILE A 610 -32.85 21.74 -21.03
C ILE A 610 -33.45 20.34 -20.93
N LEU A 611 -34.70 20.23 -20.47
CA LEU A 611 -35.39 18.96 -20.33
C LEU A 611 -35.98 18.51 -21.67
N GLU A 612 -36.63 19.44 -22.36
CA GLU A 612 -37.21 19.25 -23.68
C GLU A 612 -37.25 20.57 -24.46
N SER A 613 -37.22 20.46 -25.77
CA SER A 613 -37.38 21.55 -26.72
C SER A 613 -38.15 21.04 -27.93
N ASN A 614 -38.84 21.90 -28.65
CA ASN A 614 -39.24 21.56 -30.01
C ASN A 614 -38.04 21.63 -30.99
N ASN A 615 -38.21 21.08 -32.19
CA ASN A 615 -37.19 21.09 -33.24
C ASN A 615 -36.80 22.49 -33.74
N ALA A 616 -37.69 23.48 -33.60
CA ALA A 616 -37.40 24.87 -33.93
C ALA A 616 -36.61 25.61 -32.83
N GLY A 617 -36.47 25.04 -31.62
CA GLY A 617 -35.83 25.71 -30.49
C GLY A 617 -36.56 26.97 -30.02
N ASP A 618 -37.87 27.08 -30.26
CA ASP A 618 -38.69 28.24 -29.88
C ASP A 618 -39.56 28.03 -28.63
N SER A 619 -39.73 26.78 -28.20
CA SER A 619 -40.46 26.44 -26.98
C SER A 619 -39.94 25.14 -26.36
N GLY A 620 -40.03 25.03 -25.03
CA GLY A 620 -39.52 23.89 -24.29
C GLY A 620 -39.70 24.02 -22.77
N LYS A 621 -39.01 23.16 -22.02
CA LYS A 621 -38.96 23.22 -20.55
C LYS A 621 -37.53 23.20 -20.04
N LEU A 622 -37.23 24.11 -19.11
CA LEU A 622 -35.92 24.24 -18.47
C LEU A 622 -36.01 23.83 -17.01
N GLN A 623 -35.02 23.08 -16.54
CA GLN A 623 -34.93 22.62 -15.15
C GLN A 623 -34.47 23.74 -14.22
N TRP A 624 -35.17 23.93 -13.11
CA TRP A 624 -34.74 24.81 -12.02
C TRP A 624 -34.07 23.99 -10.91
N THR A 625 -32.82 24.33 -10.60
CA THR A 625 -31.97 23.66 -9.60
C THR A 625 -31.70 24.52 -8.36
N GLY A 626 -32.29 25.72 -8.28
CA GLY A 626 -31.93 26.71 -7.26
C GLY A 626 -30.69 27.54 -7.59
N ASN A 627 -30.10 27.35 -8.78
CA ASN A 627 -28.88 28.04 -9.20
C ASN A 627 -29.13 28.94 -10.42
N TRP A 628 -29.05 30.26 -10.19
CA TRP A 628 -29.24 31.28 -11.23
C TRP A 628 -28.21 31.19 -12.37
N VAL A 629 -26.96 30.82 -12.08
CA VAL A 629 -25.91 30.73 -13.10
C VAL A 629 -26.25 29.66 -14.13
N THR A 630 -26.59 28.45 -13.66
CA THR A 630 -26.94 27.33 -14.53
C THR A 630 -28.25 27.59 -15.27
N PHE A 631 -29.26 28.18 -14.61
CA PHE A 631 -30.55 28.45 -15.24
C PHE A 631 -30.47 29.51 -16.34
N LEU A 632 -29.81 30.63 -16.06
CA LEU A 632 -29.59 31.68 -17.05
C LEU A 632 -28.74 31.14 -18.22
N ASP A 633 -27.72 30.32 -17.95
CA ASP A 633 -26.93 29.71 -19.02
C ASP A 633 -27.78 28.74 -19.86
N THR A 634 -28.66 27.97 -19.22
CA THR A 634 -29.61 27.09 -19.91
C THR A 634 -30.53 27.88 -20.86
N MET A 635 -30.94 29.10 -20.49
CA MET A 635 -31.67 30.00 -21.41
C MET A 635 -30.81 30.39 -22.62
N LEU A 636 -29.52 30.68 -22.42
CA LEU A 636 -28.60 30.95 -23.55
C LEU A 636 -28.44 29.71 -24.44
N GLN A 637 -28.34 28.52 -23.84
CA GLN A 637 -28.28 27.25 -24.57
C GLN A 637 -29.53 27.06 -25.45
N MET A 638 -30.73 27.38 -24.96
CA MET A 638 -31.97 27.29 -25.71
C MET A 638 -31.95 28.17 -26.98
N ILE A 639 -31.39 29.37 -26.91
CA ILE A 639 -31.19 30.22 -28.09
C ILE A 639 -30.25 29.54 -29.09
N VAL A 640 -29.14 28.96 -28.62
CA VAL A 640 -28.15 28.28 -29.46
C VAL A 640 -28.74 27.05 -30.16
N VAL A 641 -29.64 26.30 -29.51
CA VAL A 641 -30.34 25.16 -30.12
C VAL A 641 -31.09 25.57 -31.37
N GLY A 642 -31.72 26.76 -31.36
CA GLY A 642 -32.44 27.30 -32.51
C GLY A 642 -31.56 27.82 -33.65
N LEU A 643 -30.27 28.06 -33.44
CA LEU A 643 -29.39 28.63 -34.46
C LEU A 643 -29.07 27.62 -35.57
N SER A 644 -29.10 28.10 -36.82
CA SER A 644 -28.69 27.33 -38.00
C SER A 644 -27.17 27.21 -38.09
N GLY A 645 -26.68 26.00 -38.39
CA GLY A 645 -25.27 25.69 -38.59
C GLY A 645 -24.59 25.01 -37.39
N ARG A 646 -23.35 24.54 -37.58
CA ARG A 646 -22.56 23.79 -36.59
C ARG A 646 -21.37 24.56 -36.00
N SER A 647 -21.33 25.87 -36.17
CA SER A 647 -20.28 26.71 -35.60
C SER A 647 -20.45 26.83 -34.08
N LEU A 648 -19.33 26.74 -33.36
CA LEU A 648 -19.27 27.07 -31.95
C LEU A 648 -19.45 28.59 -31.79
N ARG A 649 -20.36 29.02 -30.94
CA ARG A 649 -20.67 30.44 -30.69
C ARG A 649 -20.63 30.78 -29.22
N LEU A 650 -20.03 31.92 -28.88
CA LEU A 650 -19.97 32.42 -27.51
C LEU A 650 -20.70 33.76 -27.39
N PRO A 651 -21.43 34.01 -26.27
CA PRO A 651 -22.01 35.31 -25.98
C PRO A 651 -20.95 36.41 -25.93
N THR A 652 -21.19 37.53 -26.61
CA THR A 652 -20.31 38.72 -26.57
C THR A 652 -21.06 39.98 -26.16
N ARG A 653 -22.37 40.05 -26.43
CA ARG A 653 -23.21 41.16 -25.99
C ARG A 653 -24.59 40.67 -25.61
N ILE A 654 -25.17 41.27 -24.57
CA ILE A 654 -26.57 41.10 -24.19
C ILE A 654 -27.17 42.49 -24.02
N ARG A 655 -28.23 42.80 -24.77
CA ARG A 655 -28.85 44.14 -24.75
C ARG A 655 -29.53 44.41 -23.43
N SER A 656 -30.37 43.49 -22.99
CA SER A 656 -30.95 43.56 -21.65
C SER A 656 -31.24 42.18 -21.05
N VAL A 657 -31.15 42.10 -19.73
CA VAL A 657 -31.59 40.95 -18.93
C VAL A 657 -32.40 41.48 -17.77
N CYS A 658 -33.67 41.09 -17.69
CA CYS A 658 -34.56 41.44 -16.58
C CYS A 658 -34.89 40.17 -15.79
N VAL A 659 -34.79 40.26 -14.46
CA VAL A 659 -35.07 39.14 -13.55
C VAL A 659 -35.99 39.62 -12.43
N ASP A 660 -37.17 39.02 -12.30
CA ASP A 660 -38.03 39.09 -11.11
C ASP A 660 -38.01 37.72 -10.41
N PRO A 661 -37.25 37.58 -9.31
CA PRO A 661 -37.13 36.33 -8.56
C PRO A 661 -38.46 35.81 -8.02
N THR A 662 -39.36 36.71 -7.63
CA THR A 662 -40.64 36.37 -6.98
C THR A 662 -41.54 35.67 -8.00
N ILE A 663 -41.70 36.27 -9.18
CA ILE A 663 -42.47 35.68 -10.27
C ILE A 663 -41.81 34.41 -10.82
N HIS A 664 -40.48 34.38 -10.86
CA HIS A 664 -39.78 33.17 -11.24
C HIS A 664 -40.18 32.01 -10.33
N GLN A 665 -40.13 32.21 -9.01
CA GLN A 665 -40.46 31.18 -8.03
C GLN A 665 -41.94 30.74 -8.10
N GLU A 666 -42.87 31.64 -8.40
CA GLU A 666 -44.29 31.32 -8.63
C GLU A 666 -44.52 30.45 -9.87
N ARG A 667 -43.69 30.61 -10.90
CA ARG A 667 -43.82 29.88 -12.18
C ARG A 667 -43.07 28.55 -12.24
N VAL A 668 -42.29 28.25 -11.21
CA VAL A 668 -41.62 26.97 -11.08
C VAL A 668 -42.65 25.88 -10.75
N THR A 669 -42.77 24.89 -11.62
CA THR A 669 -43.72 23.78 -11.48
C THR A 669 -42.98 22.45 -11.33
N GLU A 670 -43.64 21.44 -10.77
CA GLU A 670 -43.10 20.08 -10.71
C GLU A 670 -43.21 19.40 -12.08
N TYR A 671 -42.10 18.89 -12.59
CA TYR A 671 -42.02 18.22 -13.89
C TYR A 671 -42.04 16.70 -13.76
N ALA A 672 -41.33 16.17 -12.77
CA ALA A 672 -41.26 14.77 -12.39
C ALA A 672 -40.86 14.69 -10.91
N GLU A 673 -40.94 13.50 -10.30
CA GLU A 673 -40.60 13.30 -8.88
C GLU A 673 -39.22 13.91 -8.56
N GLY A 674 -39.22 14.95 -7.72
CA GLY A 674 -38.00 15.66 -7.30
C GLY A 674 -37.37 16.60 -8.35
N LYS A 675 -38.00 16.84 -9.50
CA LYS A 675 -37.53 17.77 -10.55
C LYS A 675 -38.50 18.91 -10.77
N LYS A 676 -37.99 20.14 -10.64
CA LYS A 676 -38.74 21.38 -10.91
C LYS A 676 -38.37 21.95 -12.27
N ALA A 677 -39.33 22.50 -12.99
CA ALA A 677 -39.13 23.08 -14.30
C ALA A 677 -39.95 24.35 -14.54
N VAL A 678 -39.57 25.07 -15.58
CA VAL A 678 -40.19 26.31 -16.04
C VAL A 678 -40.32 26.24 -17.55
N ASP A 679 -41.46 26.68 -18.07
CA ASP A 679 -41.67 26.79 -19.52
C ASP A 679 -40.83 27.92 -20.11
N VAL A 680 -40.22 27.65 -21.27
CA VAL A 680 -39.41 28.63 -22.00
C VAL A 680 -40.00 28.91 -23.37
N HIS A 681 -39.93 30.17 -23.80
CA HIS A 681 -40.34 30.61 -25.12
C HIS A 681 -39.28 31.55 -25.72
N VAL A 682 -38.89 31.31 -26.97
CA VAL A 682 -37.93 32.13 -27.73
C VAL A 682 -38.65 32.78 -28.89
N ASN A 683 -38.75 34.10 -28.89
CA ASN A 683 -39.31 34.86 -30.00
C ASN A 683 -38.19 35.50 -30.81
N ARG A 684 -37.91 34.92 -31.99
CA ARG A 684 -36.84 35.39 -32.87
C ARG A 684 -37.14 36.72 -33.55
N CYS A 685 -38.41 37.06 -33.75
CA CYS A 685 -38.81 38.35 -34.33
C CYS A 685 -38.56 39.50 -33.35
N LEU A 686 -38.79 39.25 -32.06
CA LEU A 686 -38.53 40.21 -30.98
C LEU A 686 -37.10 40.10 -30.43
N ASP A 687 -36.32 39.12 -30.89
CA ASP A 687 -34.96 38.84 -30.43
C ASP A 687 -34.90 38.68 -28.91
N ASN A 688 -35.86 37.93 -28.36
CA ASN A 688 -35.97 37.70 -26.92
C ASN A 688 -36.27 36.24 -26.55
N ILE A 689 -35.96 35.90 -25.31
CA ILE A 689 -36.31 34.63 -24.67
C ILE A 689 -36.92 34.93 -23.30
N MET A 690 -37.96 34.19 -22.95
CA MET A 690 -38.64 34.27 -21.66
C MET A 690 -38.69 32.89 -21.01
N ALA A 691 -38.34 32.82 -19.72
CA ALA A 691 -38.54 31.64 -18.91
C ALA A 691 -38.83 32.05 -17.46
N GLY A 692 -40.02 31.70 -16.97
CA GLY A 692 -40.42 32.05 -15.60
C GLY A 692 -40.55 33.56 -15.43
N GLY A 693 -39.79 34.13 -14.49
CA GLY A 693 -39.68 35.57 -14.24
C GLY A 693 -38.46 36.23 -14.89
N ILE A 694 -37.90 35.64 -15.94
CA ILE A 694 -36.70 36.15 -16.61
C ILE A 694 -37.01 36.45 -18.08
N GLN A 695 -36.48 37.57 -18.56
CA GLN A 695 -36.42 37.91 -19.98
C GLN A 695 -34.99 38.28 -20.36
N ILE A 696 -34.49 37.72 -21.46
CA ILE A 696 -33.22 38.11 -22.07
C ILE A 696 -33.52 38.62 -23.47
N CYS A 697 -33.04 39.82 -23.80
CA CYS A 697 -33.23 40.45 -25.09
C CYS A 697 -31.87 40.75 -25.75
N GLY A 698 -31.78 40.55 -27.06
CA GLY A 698 -30.63 40.97 -27.85
C GLY A 698 -29.34 40.24 -27.52
N LEU A 699 -29.38 38.90 -27.44
CA LEU A 699 -28.19 38.08 -27.29
C LEU A 699 -27.39 38.05 -28.59
N HIS A 700 -26.23 38.70 -28.61
CA HIS A 700 -25.28 38.60 -29.70
C HIS A 700 -24.22 37.54 -29.39
N ALA A 701 -24.13 36.52 -30.24
CA ALA A 701 -23.15 35.45 -30.13
C ALA A 701 -22.27 35.36 -31.39
N THR A 702 -20.95 35.41 -31.20
CA THR A 702 -19.96 35.37 -32.29
C THR A 702 -19.34 33.99 -32.42
N VAL A 703 -18.89 33.64 -33.63
CA VAL A 703 -18.20 32.36 -33.87
C VAL A 703 -16.87 32.33 -33.13
N ALA A 704 -16.65 31.27 -32.36
CA ALA A 704 -15.40 30.99 -31.68
C ALA A 704 -14.60 29.93 -32.47
N PRO A 705 -13.27 30.10 -32.64
CA PRO A 705 -12.45 29.10 -33.32
C PRO A 705 -12.33 27.84 -32.46
N ARG A 706 -12.50 26.67 -33.10
CA ARG A 706 -12.26 25.37 -32.45
C ARG A 706 -10.77 25.08 -32.39
N ARG A 707 -10.31 24.54 -31.27
CA ARG A 707 -8.92 24.16 -31.07
C ARG A 707 -8.66 22.77 -31.65
N GLN A 708 -7.84 22.68 -32.68
CA GLN A 708 -7.40 21.39 -33.24
C GLN A 708 -6.40 20.63 -32.33
N GLN A 709 -5.87 21.28 -31.29
CA GLN A 709 -4.70 20.80 -30.53
C GLN A 709 -4.99 19.83 -29.36
N GLN A 710 -6.25 19.50 -29.05
CA GLN A 710 -6.57 18.69 -27.87
C GLN A 710 -6.72 17.19 -28.15
N GLN A 711 -6.98 16.80 -29.39
CA GLN A 711 -6.97 15.39 -29.75
C GLN A 711 -5.56 15.06 -30.22
N SER A 712 -4.97 14.02 -29.63
CA SER A 712 -3.83 13.37 -30.26
C SER A 712 -4.21 13.13 -31.72
N PRO A 713 -3.37 13.52 -32.69
CA PRO A 713 -3.68 13.27 -34.08
C PRO A 713 -4.02 11.77 -34.21
N PRO A 714 -5.08 11.40 -34.94
CA PRO A 714 -5.39 10.00 -35.13
C PRO A 714 -4.16 9.31 -35.69
N THR A 715 -3.78 8.17 -35.10
CA THR A 715 -2.74 7.34 -35.70
C THR A 715 -3.29 6.84 -37.02
N LEU A 716 -2.69 7.32 -38.12
CA LEU A 716 -3.01 6.86 -39.46
C LEU A 716 -2.10 5.67 -39.75
N GLU A 717 -2.70 4.49 -39.84
CA GLU A 717 -2.00 3.24 -40.13
C GLU A 717 -2.50 2.70 -41.47
N GLU A 718 -1.59 2.13 -42.25
CA GLU A 718 -1.91 1.42 -43.49
C GLU A 718 -1.89 -0.08 -43.22
N PHE A 719 -2.92 -0.80 -43.69
CA PHE A 719 -3.03 -2.24 -43.54
C PHE A 719 -2.66 -2.93 -44.85
N LEU A 720 -1.37 -3.23 -45.02
CA LEU A 720 -0.79 -3.80 -46.23
C LEU A 720 -0.46 -5.28 -46.05
N PHE A 721 -0.50 -6.04 -47.15
CA PHE A 721 0.08 -7.38 -47.17
C PHE A 721 1.61 -7.28 -47.20
N VAL A 722 2.27 -7.85 -46.20
CA VAL A 722 3.74 -7.92 -46.11
C VAL A 722 4.16 -9.39 -46.15
N PRO A 723 4.98 -9.83 -47.13
CA PRO A 723 5.49 -11.19 -47.16
C PRO A 723 6.52 -11.42 -46.05
N TYR A 724 6.59 -12.64 -45.49
CA TYR A 724 7.61 -13.01 -44.49
C TYR A 724 9.06 -12.96 -45.02
N LEU A 725 9.23 -12.96 -46.35
CA LEU A 725 10.53 -13.01 -46.99
C LEU A 725 10.65 -11.84 -47.98
N GLU A 726 11.36 -10.81 -47.57
CA GLU A 726 11.62 -9.61 -48.35
C GLU A 726 13.14 -9.46 -48.57
N THR A 727 13.59 -9.70 -49.80
CA THR A 727 15.02 -9.76 -50.14
C THR A 727 15.62 -8.41 -50.52
N GLU A 728 14.80 -7.42 -50.83
CA GLU A 728 15.23 -6.09 -51.29
C GLU A 728 14.87 -4.99 -50.27
N CYS A 729 14.98 -5.30 -48.98
CA CYS A 729 14.80 -4.30 -47.93
C CYS A 729 15.75 -3.12 -48.15
N LEU A 730 15.24 -1.89 -48.06
CA LEU A 730 15.98 -0.61 -48.18
C LEU A 730 16.42 -0.20 -49.60
N SER A 731 16.17 -1.00 -50.65
CA SER A 731 16.53 -0.64 -52.03
C SER A 731 15.80 0.59 -52.56
N ALA A 732 14.60 0.87 -52.02
CA ALA A 732 13.78 2.02 -52.35
C ALA A 732 14.25 3.34 -51.70
N ASN A 733 15.19 3.30 -50.74
CA ASN A 733 15.69 4.49 -50.08
C ASN A 733 16.89 5.06 -50.85
N GLU A 734 16.62 6.01 -51.76
CA GLU A 734 17.63 6.65 -52.62
C GLU A 734 18.83 7.19 -51.82
N LYS A 735 18.60 7.74 -50.61
CA LYS A 735 19.66 8.28 -49.76
C LYS A 735 20.62 7.20 -49.26
N MET A 736 20.12 6.04 -48.87
CA MET A 736 20.96 4.92 -48.42
C MET A 736 21.73 4.29 -49.58
N VAL A 737 21.11 4.19 -50.76
CA VAL A 737 21.76 3.71 -51.98
C VAL A 737 22.92 4.64 -52.37
N ASP A 738 22.71 5.96 -52.32
CA ASP A 738 23.75 6.95 -52.59
C ASP A 738 24.88 6.93 -51.55
N GLN A 739 24.55 6.82 -50.26
CA GLN A 739 25.57 6.69 -49.20
C GLN A 739 26.40 5.42 -49.35
N LEU A 740 25.78 4.28 -49.66
CA LEU A 740 26.47 3.02 -49.93
C LEU A 740 27.40 3.15 -51.14
N LYS A 741 26.95 3.79 -52.22
CA LYS A 741 27.75 4.06 -53.42
C LYS A 741 28.97 4.92 -53.11
N ASN A 742 28.79 5.98 -52.33
CA ASN A 742 29.88 6.86 -51.91
C ASN A 742 30.89 6.14 -51.01
N CYS A 743 30.42 5.32 -50.04
CA CYS A 743 31.29 4.50 -49.21
C CYS A 743 32.10 3.49 -50.05
N LYS A 744 31.47 2.82 -51.02
CA LYS A 744 32.17 1.91 -51.96
C LYS A 744 33.27 2.64 -52.73
N GLY A 745 33.00 3.86 -53.20
CA GLY A 745 34.00 4.70 -53.88
C GLY A 745 35.21 5.04 -53.00
N LEU A 746 34.98 5.44 -51.74
CA LEU A 746 36.06 5.75 -50.79
C LEU A 746 36.85 4.50 -50.38
N ILE A 747 36.19 3.36 -50.18
CA ILE A 747 36.88 2.08 -49.90
C ILE A 747 37.80 1.72 -51.06
N HIS A 748 37.35 1.88 -52.31
CA HIS A 748 38.18 1.60 -53.49
C HIS A 748 39.41 2.53 -53.56
N LYS A 749 39.23 3.81 -53.25
CA LYS A 749 40.33 4.78 -53.13
C LYS A 749 41.33 4.37 -52.05
N LEU A 750 40.85 3.93 -50.89
CA LEU A 750 41.69 3.44 -49.80
C LEU A 750 42.46 2.15 -50.18
N GLN A 751 41.82 1.21 -50.87
CA GLN A 751 42.45 0.00 -51.41
C GLN A 751 43.61 0.32 -52.36
N LYS A 752 43.39 1.23 -53.33
CA LYS A 752 44.44 1.70 -54.26
C LYS A 752 45.61 2.34 -53.51
N LYS A 753 45.33 3.11 -52.44
CA LYS A 753 46.35 3.79 -51.64
C LYS A 753 47.22 2.84 -50.84
N LEU A 754 46.65 1.75 -50.31
CA LEU A 754 47.34 0.79 -49.44
C LEU A 754 48.05 -0.34 -50.20
N ALA A 755 47.67 -0.60 -51.45
CA ALA A 755 48.27 -1.65 -52.28
C ALA A 755 49.82 -1.57 -52.44
N PRO A 756 50.44 -0.38 -52.62
CA PRO A 756 51.90 -0.25 -52.69
C PRO A 756 52.63 -0.59 -51.38
N GLN A 757 51.93 -0.60 -50.24
CA GLN A 757 52.49 -0.93 -48.93
C GLN A 757 52.31 -2.41 -48.53
N GLY A 758 51.91 -3.26 -49.48
CA GLY A 758 51.77 -4.71 -49.26
C GLY A 758 50.50 -5.14 -48.53
N VAL A 759 49.55 -4.22 -48.28
CA VAL A 759 48.29 -4.52 -47.60
C VAL A 759 47.21 -4.83 -48.65
N LYS A 760 46.67 -6.05 -48.61
CA LYS A 760 45.58 -6.50 -49.51
C LYS A 760 44.24 -6.49 -48.76
N LEU A 761 43.38 -5.55 -49.11
CA LEU A 761 42.01 -5.44 -48.57
C LEU A 761 41.02 -6.09 -49.54
N SER A 762 40.56 -7.30 -49.22
CA SER A 762 39.48 -7.97 -49.95
C SER A 762 38.16 -7.79 -49.22
N ILE A 763 37.24 -7.04 -49.81
CA ILE A 763 35.88 -6.85 -49.27
C ILE A 763 34.88 -7.38 -50.31
N PRO A 764 34.03 -8.36 -49.96
CA PRO A 764 33.01 -8.91 -50.86
C PRO A 764 32.04 -7.83 -51.38
N GLY A 765 31.62 -7.89 -52.65
CA GLY A 765 30.61 -6.98 -53.23
C GLY A 765 31.13 -5.66 -53.84
N LEU A 766 32.45 -5.57 -54.06
CA LEU A 766 33.15 -4.46 -54.71
C LEU A 766 33.69 -4.79 -56.11
N GLU A 767 33.38 -5.97 -56.65
CA GLU A 767 33.80 -6.40 -57.98
C GLU A 767 33.03 -5.63 -59.06
N GLY A 768 33.73 -4.83 -59.87
CA GLY A 768 33.16 -4.13 -61.04
C GLY A 768 32.89 -2.62 -60.89
N VAL A 769 33.39 -1.95 -59.85
CA VAL A 769 33.17 -0.50 -59.66
C VAL A 769 34.18 0.31 -60.50
N SER A 770 33.70 1.07 -61.49
CA SER A 770 34.48 2.10 -62.20
C SER A 770 34.72 3.31 -61.31
N ASP A 771 35.86 4.01 -61.48
CA ASP A 771 36.27 5.16 -60.67
C ASP A 771 35.14 6.21 -60.57
N PRO A 772 34.52 6.40 -59.39
CA PRO A 772 33.48 7.42 -59.24
C PRO A 772 34.12 8.80 -59.07
N THR A 773 33.45 9.83 -59.59
CA THR A 773 33.74 11.24 -59.31
C THR A 773 33.60 11.49 -57.81
N VAL A 774 34.72 11.83 -57.17
CA VAL A 774 34.82 12.09 -55.72
C VAL A 774 34.15 13.43 -55.40
N PRO A 775 33.15 13.49 -54.48
CA PRO A 775 32.69 14.76 -53.92
C PRO A 775 33.75 15.39 -53.01
N SER A 776 33.71 16.72 -52.85
CA SER A 776 34.70 17.56 -52.13
C SER A 776 34.96 17.16 -50.66
N PRO A 777 36.05 17.64 -50.04
CA PRO A 777 36.71 16.98 -48.89
C PRO A 777 36.04 17.06 -47.50
N GLU A 778 34.80 17.51 -47.34
CA GLU A 778 34.21 17.65 -45.99
C GLU A 778 32.79 17.07 -45.89
N PRO A 779 32.65 15.79 -45.53
CA PRO A 779 31.38 15.28 -45.04
C PRO A 779 31.14 15.81 -43.61
N ALA A 780 30.15 16.69 -43.46
CA ALA A 780 29.75 17.26 -42.17
C ALA A 780 29.06 16.22 -41.25
N GLU A 781 28.54 15.12 -41.80
CA GLU A 781 27.75 14.13 -41.05
C GLU A 781 28.64 13.04 -40.40
N PRO A 782 28.47 12.74 -39.09
CA PRO A 782 29.17 11.66 -38.41
C PRO A 782 28.73 10.29 -38.94
N GLY A 783 29.69 9.40 -39.22
CA GLY A 783 29.38 8.05 -39.72
C GLY A 783 30.54 7.41 -40.49
N LEU A 784 30.27 6.29 -41.15
CA LEU A 784 31.23 5.50 -41.91
C LEU A 784 31.82 6.31 -43.07
N LEU A 785 31.02 7.13 -43.75
CA LEU A 785 31.48 7.96 -44.87
C LEU A 785 32.56 8.96 -44.45
N ARG A 786 32.39 9.60 -43.28
CA ARG A 786 33.38 10.52 -42.70
C ARG A 786 34.64 9.78 -42.27
N LEU A 787 34.50 8.64 -41.58
CA LEU A 787 35.65 7.81 -41.22
C LEU A 787 36.46 7.38 -42.45
N LEU A 788 35.80 6.87 -43.48
CA LEU A 788 36.46 6.47 -44.73
C LEU A 788 37.14 7.64 -45.43
N SER A 789 36.53 8.82 -45.41
CA SER A 789 37.12 10.05 -45.96
C SER A 789 38.39 10.45 -45.22
N LEU A 790 38.37 10.45 -43.87
CA LEU A 790 39.53 10.73 -43.02
C LEU A 790 40.65 9.72 -43.26
N LEU A 791 40.32 8.42 -43.33
CA LEU A 791 41.29 7.36 -43.61
C LEU A 791 41.93 7.52 -45.00
N CYS A 792 41.15 7.92 -46.02
CA CYS A 792 41.69 8.26 -47.34
C CYS A 792 42.63 9.47 -47.32
N GLY A 793 42.48 10.39 -46.36
CA GLY A 793 43.28 11.60 -46.20
C GLY A 793 44.64 11.42 -45.50
N LEU A 794 44.85 10.34 -44.73
CA LEU A 794 46.08 10.12 -43.94
C LEU A 794 47.34 9.93 -44.81
N GLU A 795 48.45 10.59 -44.50
CA GLU A 795 49.72 10.40 -45.20
C GLU A 795 50.41 9.10 -44.75
N LEU A 796 50.77 8.22 -45.69
CA LEU A 796 51.27 6.88 -45.36
C LEU A 796 52.77 6.90 -45.03
N ASN A 797 53.12 7.42 -43.86
CA ASN A 797 54.49 7.40 -43.33
C ASN A 797 54.73 6.12 -42.52
N GLY A 798 55.99 5.80 -42.18
CA GLY A 798 56.45 4.50 -41.66
C GLY A 798 55.83 3.94 -40.36
N ASN A 799 54.71 4.48 -39.88
CA ASN A 799 53.97 4.03 -38.69
C ASN A 799 52.44 3.87 -38.92
N LEU A 800 52.05 3.50 -40.15
CA LEU A 800 50.66 3.33 -40.64
C LEU A 800 49.66 2.73 -39.62
N ARG A 801 50.06 1.67 -38.92
CA ARG A 801 49.14 0.93 -38.03
C ARG A 801 48.64 1.79 -36.85
N SER A 802 49.52 2.57 -36.24
CA SER A 802 49.18 3.39 -35.07
C SER A 802 48.23 4.53 -35.43
N GLU A 803 48.40 5.12 -36.62
CA GLU A 803 47.56 6.23 -37.08
C GLU A 803 46.15 5.75 -37.46
N LEU A 804 46.04 4.57 -38.08
CA LEU A 804 44.76 3.93 -38.36
C LEU A 804 44.00 3.60 -37.07
N GLU A 805 44.68 2.99 -36.09
CA GLU A 805 44.08 2.63 -34.80
C GLU A 805 43.59 3.88 -34.03
N GLN A 806 44.39 4.96 -33.99
CA GLN A 806 43.98 6.22 -33.35
C GLN A 806 42.80 6.91 -34.05
N THR A 807 42.78 6.91 -35.38
CA THR A 807 41.70 7.54 -36.16
C THR A 807 40.39 6.78 -35.97
N VAL A 808 40.43 5.45 -35.99
CA VAL A 808 39.25 4.61 -35.75
C VAL A 808 38.74 4.76 -34.32
N GLU A 809 39.63 4.77 -33.31
CA GLU A 809 39.19 4.93 -31.90
C GLU A 809 38.59 6.32 -31.66
N LYS A 810 39.14 7.38 -32.28
CA LYS A 810 38.63 8.76 -32.16
C LYS A 810 37.24 8.92 -32.79
N GLU A 811 36.98 8.27 -33.92
CA GLU A 811 35.71 8.36 -34.65
C GLU A 811 34.73 7.21 -34.32
N ARG A 812 35.08 6.34 -33.38
CA ARG A 812 34.27 5.17 -32.97
C ARG A 812 32.86 5.56 -32.51
N GLY A 813 32.73 6.69 -31.81
CA GLY A 813 31.44 7.22 -31.37
C GLY A 813 30.54 7.66 -32.52
N CYS A 814 31.13 8.11 -33.64
CA CYS A 814 30.40 8.57 -34.82
C CYS A 814 29.79 7.40 -35.61
N LEU A 815 30.38 6.21 -35.55
CA LEU A 815 29.85 5.01 -36.21
C LEU A 815 28.52 4.53 -35.62
N LEU A 816 28.23 4.87 -34.35
CA LEU A 816 26.95 4.58 -33.72
C LEU A 816 25.80 5.43 -34.27
N GLN A 817 26.08 6.45 -35.07
CA GLN A 817 25.09 7.33 -35.70
C GLN A 817 25.07 7.13 -37.22
N ASP A 818 25.72 6.07 -37.73
CA ASP A 818 25.83 5.83 -39.16
C ASP A 818 24.46 5.44 -39.75
N PRO A 819 23.97 6.14 -40.80
CA PRO A 819 22.65 5.86 -41.35
C PRO A 819 22.53 4.49 -42.03
N LEU A 820 23.63 3.89 -42.50
CA LEU A 820 23.59 2.51 -43.04
C LEU A 820 23.44 1.49 -41.90
N LEU A 821 23.99 1.78 -40.71
CA LEU A 821 23.84 0.95 -39.52
C LEU A 821 22.41 1.01 -38.94
N HIS A 822 21.76 2.18 -39.01
CA HIS A 822 20.39 2.40 -38.54
C HIS A 822 19.31 2.10 -39.57
N GLY A 823 19.66 1.84 -40.83
CA GLY A 823 18.66 1.81 -41.89
C GLY A 823 17.56 0.75 -41.74
N LEU A 824 17.86 -0.39 -41.12
CA LEU A 824 16.85 -1.41 -40.79
C LEU A 824 16.08 -1.09 -39.49
N LEU A 825 16.67 -0.29 -38.60
CA LEU A 825 16.04 0.12 -37.34
C LEU A 825 14.98 1.20 -37.57
N ASP A 826 15.22 2.10 -38.51
CA ASP A 826 14.29 3.17 -38.91
C ASP A 826 13.30 2.74 -40.00
N GLY A 827 13.48 1.53 -40.56
CA GLY A 827 12.66 0.99 -41.65
C GLY A 827 11.37 0.31 -41.17
N PRO A 828 10.33 0.21 -42.03
CA PRO A 828 9.07 -0.45 -41.70
C PRO A 828 9.22 -1.96 -41.41
N ALA A 829 10.29 -2.59 -41.91
CA ALA A 829 10.56 -4.01 -41.75
C ALA A 829 10.71 -4.44 -40.28
N LEU A 830 11.31 -3.60 -39.42
CA LEU A 830 11.43 -3.90 -37.99
C LEU A 830 10.04 -3.94 -37.33
N ARG A 831 9.18 -2.96 -37.66
CA ARG A 831 7.80 -2.90 -37.15
C ARG A 831 7.01 -4.13 -37.58
N HIS A 832 7.08 -4.54 -38.85
CA HIS A 832 6.38 -5.75 -39.32
C HIS A 832 6.79 -7.01 -38.55
N CYS A 833 8.09 -7.16 -38.28
CA CYS A 833 8.60 -8.29 -37.49
C CYS A 833 8.12 -8.23 -36.03
N LEU A 834 8.13 -7.04 -35.43
CA LEU A 834 7.66 -6.82 -34.05
C LEU A 834 6.16 -7.08 -33.93
N ASP A 835 5.36 -6.60 -34.89
CA ASP A 835 3.90 -6.82 -34.91
C ASP A 835 3.59 -8.32 -35.01
N THR A 836 4.29 -9.04 -35.90
CA THR A 836 4.18 -10.51 -35.99
C THR A 836 4.56 -11.20 -34.67
N ALA A 837 5.64 -10.78 -34.03
CA ALA A 837 6.05 -11.35 -32.75
C ALA A 837 5.05 -11.04 -31.63
N LEU A 838 4.50 -9.83 -31.62
CA LEU A 838 3.52 -9.37 -30.63
C LEU A 838 2.21 -10.16 -30.75
N GLU A 839 1.69 -10.35 -31.96
CA GLU A 839 0.49 -11.15 -32.21
C GLU A 839 0.65 -12.62 -31.81
N ASN A 840 1.87 -13.17 -31.95
CA ASN A 840 2.19 -14.54 -31.57
C ASN A 840 2.52 -14.72 -30.08
N THR A 841 2.35 -13.68 -29.25
CA THR A 841 2.54 -13.75 -27.79
C THR A 841 1.22 -13.63 -27.04
N THR A 842 1.25 -13.87 -25.73
CA THR A 842 0.08 -13.63 -24.87
C THR A 842 -0.38 -12.16 -24.97
N PRO A 843 -1.69 -11.89 -25.15
CA PRO A 843 -2.21 -10.55 -25.35
C PRO A 843 -1.72 -9.54 -24.31
N GLY A 844 -1.16 -8.42 -24.77
CA GLY A 844 -0.91 -7.23 -23.96
C GLY A 844 0.40 -7.18 -23.19
N LYS A 845 1.29 -8.19 -23.26
CA LYS A 845 2.62 -8.13 -22.64
C LYS A 845 3.67 -8.92 -23.44
N ILE A 846 4.69 -8.21 -23.93
CA ILE A 846 5.92 -8.79 -24.47
C ILE A 846 7.10 -8.43 -23.55
N LYS A 847 7.96 -9.41 -23.24
CA LYS A 847 9.24 -9.17 -22.57
C LYS A 847 10.32 -9.12 -23.63
N VAL A 848 10.85 -7.93 -23.89
CA VAL A 848 11.94 -7.72 -24.85
C VAL A 848 13.26 -7.72 -24.10
N LEU A 849 14.24 -8.48 -24.59
CA LEU A 849 15.62 -8.47 -24.10
C LEU A 849 16.52 -8.08 -25.27
N GLU A 850 17.27 -6.99 -25.12
CA GLU A 850 18.28 -6.54 -26.07
C GLU A 850 19.67 -6.77 -25.47
N GLY A 851 20.53 -7.50 -26.17
CA GLY A 851 21.91 -7.78 -25.71
C GLY A 851 22.87 -6.60 -25.97
N PRO A 852 23.94 -6.42 -25.18
CA PRO A 852 24.76 -5.20 -25.23
C PRO A 852 25.63 -5.07 -26.49
N LEU A 853 25.45 -3.95 -27.20
CA LEU A 853 26.35 -3.39 -28.22
C LEU A 853 27.48 -2.55 -27.58
N GLN A 854 28.31 -3.11 -26.67
CA GLN A 854 29.67 -2.59 -26.36
C GLN A 854 30.42 -3.38 -25.27
N ARG A 855 31.71 -3.67 -25.57
CA ARG A 855 32.84 -4.13 -24.72
C ARG A 855 32.94 -5.62 -24.35
N ARG A 856 34.03 -6.26 -24.82
CA ARG A 856 34.65 -7.44 -24.18
C ARG A 856 35.10 -7.08 -22.76
N PRO A 857 35.11 -8.07 -21.85
CA PRO A 857 36.38 -8.51 -21.28
C PRO A 857 36.54 -10.03 -21.24
N SER A 858 37.79 -10.45 -21.29
CA SER A 858 38.33 -11.81 -21.11
C SER A 858 38.10 -12.38 -19.70
N LEU A 859 38.27 -13.72 -19.58
CA LEU A 859 38.27 -14.62 -18.40
C LEU A 859 36.90 -15.29 -18.19
N LEU A 860 36.73 -16.62 -18.15
CA LEU A 860 37.63 -17.74 -17.77
C LEU A 860 36.97 -19.09 -18.20
N PRO A 861 37.50 -20.31 -17.89
CA PRO A 861 37.78 -21.36 -18.87
C PRO A 861 36.96 -22.66 -18.69
N CYS A 862 37.27 -23.66 -19.54
CA CYS A 862 37.11 -25.10 -19.33
C CYS A 862 35.69 -25.70 -19.23
N ARG A 863 35.27 -26.41 -20.30
CA ARG A 863 35.25 -27.90 -20.38
C ARG A 863 34.45 -28.35 -21.62
N ALA A 864 35.13 -28.98 -22.57
CA ALA A 864 34.52 -30.01 -23.40
C ALA A 864 34.86 -31.37 -22.75
N PRO A 865 33.96 -32.38 -22.81
CA PRO A 865 34.26 -33.73 -22.29
C PRO A 865 35.22 -34.46 -23.23
N PRO A 866 35.88 -35.55 -22.78
CA PRO A 866 35.72 -36.25 -21.50
C PRO A 866 36.64 -35.78 -20.37
#